data_AF-A0AAD5U095-F1
#
_entry.id   AF-A0AAD5U095-F1
#
_cell.length_a   1.000
_cell.length_b   1.000
_cell.length_c   1.000
_cell.angle_alpha   90.00
_cell.angle_beta   90.00
_cell.angle_gamma   90.00
#
_symmetry.space_group_name_H-M   'P 1'
#
loop_
_entity.id
_entity.type
_entity.pdbx_description
1 polymer ?
#
loop_
_entity_poly.entity_id
_entity_poly.type
_entity_poly.pdbx_seq_one_letter_code
_entity_poly.pdbx_strand_id
1 'polypeptide(L)'
;MNKLQSNLQQFLSNSPLPPALALVLIGAFEVFFTVCRKLFAKTPSFDASVAKLAADSKLDDQRNDKVAIVTGSRSTEKGNIALKKIKELSGSEKLILGKLDLSNFESIKAFFEWFQSLNLPLHLLVNNAGLMDIPLQVDNKGFEMQFSTNHLGHFYLTMLLLDKLKSSAPARIVNLSSIAHFGAKKIEYDQIKGDKSKYSRLGNYAISKLANIFFTKSLADKLKDTGVIVNAVHPGAVATELYQYNPVASFGMSMIVSKLGVMKTPAEGALTSLRVSLDPSLKKVTGKYFSDESEWKPSVYTSNIEEAEKLWNFSVDKESLKRTSLVSNTQSDVADHCDYANNKQFLSLQQELNEHVRTEFFSGVGGLHYALNLATKNYSSSQVIASYDINQWANQCYELNFNSKPIISGIEYQTIAQLEKFEANCWLLSPPCQPFTTNGSRKDHLDERSKGLLHLIDTLKLIKKTPSYIFLENVPNFEKSTMRNKLIETLINLNYEVNEFLMSPLVFGIPNDRKRYYVCAKLKDFKFHPQFFEFDYEKNEKIGIEIKKTYNKDTKSLSYYLEPLTQEQLKFYQVPNDFITKRTNFRFDIVKAEDKRCSTFKKDEVNFEDTSTITNLGLRFFTPLEISRLHYFPVKEDEKKFFVEETKNYFEFPLNLSLKQKYQLLGNSLNVKVVAELMIRFLF
;
A
#
# COMPACT_ATOMS: atom_id res chain seq x y z
N MET A 1 -18.29 34.25 -21.92
CA MET A 1 -16.92 33.82 -22.31
C MET A 1 -15.97 34.99 -22.56
N ASN A 2 -16.29 36.01 -23.37
CA ASN A 2 -15.35 37.13 -23.63
C ASN A 2 -14.99 37.97 -22.38
N LYS A 3 -15.95 38.19 -21.47
CA LYS A 3 -15.72 38.83 -20.15
C LYS A 3 -14.93 37.95 -19.18
N LEU A 4 -15.00 36.62 -19.38
CA LEU A 4 -14.26 35.60 -18.61
C LEU A 4 -12.79 35.60 -19.07
N GLN A 5 -12.54 35.64 -20.38
CA GLN A 5 -11.20 35.76 -20.96
C GLN A 5 -10.52 37.08 -20.58
N SER A 6 -11.21 38.23 -20.63
CA SER A 6 -10.59 39.52 -20.30
C SER A 6 -10.20 39.61 -18.82
N ASN A 7 -11.07 39.15 -17.91
CA ASN A 7 -10.78 39.15 -16.48
C ASN A 7 -9.67 38.16 -16.10
N LEU A 8 -9.55 37.02 -16.80
CA LEU A 8 -8.47 36.04 -16.61
C LEU A 8 -7.14 36.46 -17.24
N GLN A 9 -7.14 37.19 -18.38
CA GLN A 9 -5.92 37.74 -18.97
C GLN A 9 -5.33 38.88 -18.11
N GLN A 10 -6.19 39.79 -17.62
CA GLN A 10 -5.79 40.89 -16.74
C GLN A 10 -5.30 40.40 -15.36
N PHE A 11 -5.74 39.21 -14.95
CA PHE A 11 -5.34 38.50 -13.74
C PHE A 11 -3.94 37.87 -13.84
N LEU A 12 -3.60 37.27 -14.98
CA LEU A 12 -2.32 36.58 -15.19
C LEU A 12 -1.16 37.53 -15.55
N SER A 13 -1.47 38.74 -16.03
CA SER A 13 -0.46 39.74 -16.42
C SER A 13 0.08 40.57 -15.25
N ASN A 14 -0.63 40.68 -14.12
CA ASN A 14 -0.39 41.72 -13.11
C ASN A 14 0.09 41.22 -11.72
N SER A 15 0.61 40.00 -11.57
CA SER A 15 1.05 39.54 -10.23
C SER A 15 2.27 38.62 -10.23
N PRO A 16 3.28 38.90 -9.38
CA PRO A 16 4.37 37.97 -9.11
C PRO A 16 3.84 36.84 -8.21
N LEU A 17 3.72 35.63 -8.75
CA LEU A 17 3.64 34.43 -7.91
C LEU A 17 4.96 34.28 -7.14
N PRO A 18 4.94 33.89 -5.85
CA PRO A 18 6.17 33.72 -5.07
C PRO A 18 7.08 32.66 -5.71
N PRO A 19 8.41 32.78 -5.52
CA PRO A 19 9.42 32.06 -6.29
C PRO A 19 9.51 30.54 -6.05
N ALA A 20 8.68 29.97 -5.18
CA ALA A 20 8.50 28.52 -5.03
C ALA A 20 7.06 28.23 -4.53
N LEU A 21 6.18 27.68 -5.36
CA LEU A 21 4.81 27.33 -4.96
C LEU A 21 4.70 25.80 -4.89
N ALA A 22 4.50 25.21 -3.71
CA ALA A 22 4.03 23.83 -3.63
C ALA A 22 2.54 23.80 -3.31
N LEU A 23 1.81 23.05 -4.14
CA LEU A 23 0.37 22.93 -4.13
C LEU A 23 0.00 21.46 -3.84
N VAL A 24 -0.74 21.20 -2.77
CA VAL A 24 -1.30 19.87 -2.48
C VAL A 24 -2.76 19.84 -2.92
N LEU A 25 -3.06 19.09 -3.98
CA LEU A 25 -4.42 18.87 -4.48
C LEU A 25 -4.88 17.46 -4.10
N ILE A 26 -6.05 17.36 -3.46
CA ILE A 26 -6.58 16.07 -3.03
C ILE A 26 -7.86 15.76 -3.81
N GLY A 27 -7.88 14.70 -4.62
CA GLY A 27 -9.06 14.22 -5.37
C GLY A 27 -9.23 14.72 -6.82
N ALA A 28 -10.32 14.25 -7.46
CA ALA A 28 -10.77 14.40 -8.86
C ALA A 28 -9.77 15.03 -9.87
N PHE A 29 -9.22 14.18 -10.72
CA PHE A 29 -8.12 14.44 -11.65
C PHE A 29 -8.39 15.48 -12.76
N GLU A 30 -9.64 15.80 -13.08
CA GLU A 30 -9.95 16.76 -14.16
C GLU A 30 -9.92 18.23 -13.72
N VAL A 31 -10.21 18.50 -12.45
CA VAL A 31 -9.95 19.83 -11.84
C VAL A 31 -8.44 20.06 -11.83
N PHE A 32 -7.67 19.03 -11.45
CA PHE A 32 -6.21 18.99 -11.49
C PHE A 32 -5.65 19.24 -12.89
N PHE A 33 -6.25 18.65 -13.92
CA PHE A 33 -5.91 18.89 -15.33
C PHE A 33 -6.03 20.37 -15.73
N THR A 34 -7.12 21.02 -15.33
CA THR A 34 -7.41 22.42 -15.69
C THR A 34 -6.47 23.39 -14.96
N VAL A 35 -6.17 23.08 -13.69
CA VAL A 35 -5.20 23.83 -12.87
C VAL A 35 -3.80 23.74 -13.48
N CYS A 36 -3.33 22.53 -13.80
CA CYS A 36 -1.99 22.32 -14.35
C CYS A 36 -1.82 22.92 -15.75
N ARG A 37 -2.83 22.77 -16.63
CA ARG A 37 -2.81 23.41 -17.95
C ARG A 37 -2.70 24.92 -17.84
N LYS A 38 -3.39 25.57 -16.89
CA LYS A 38 -3.27 27.02 -16.71
C LYS A 38 -1.97 27.47 -16.04
N LEU A 39 -1.41 26.66 -15.13
CA LEU A 39 -0.16 26.99 -14.44
C LEU A 39 1.09 26.76 -15.30
N PHE A 40 1.04 25.85 -16.28
CA PHE A 40 2.24 25.36 -16.98
C PHE A 40 2.17 25.38 -18.52
N ALA A 41 1.01 25.61 -19.14
CA ALA A 41 0.93 25.50 -20.60
C ALA A 41 1.71 26.61 -21.33
N LYS A 42 2.59 26.18 -22.24
CA LYS A 42 2.90 26.90 -23.48
C LYS A 42 1.76 26.57 -24.46
N THR A 43 0.75 27.42 -24.63
CA THR A 43 -0.41 27.10 -25.52
C THR A 43 -0.03 27.05 -27.01
N PRO A 44 -0.65 26.17 -27.84
CA PRO A 44 -2.09 26.28 -28.16
C PRO A 44 -2.88 24.96 -28.30
N SER A 45 -4.18 25.01 -27.94
CA SER A 45 -5.31 24.34 -28.64
C SER A 45 -6.63 24.45 -27.86
N PHE A 46 -7.44 25.47 -28.16
CA PHE A 46 -8.88 25.36 -28.41
C PHE A 46 -9.34 26.74 -28.93
N ASP A 47 -10.04 26.73 -30.07
CA ASP A 47 -10.63 27.88 -30.78
C ASP A 47 -9.66 28.78 -31.58
N ALA A 48 -9.81 28.73 -32.91
CA ALA A 48 -8.99 29.41 -33.92
C ALA A 48 -9.16 30.94 -33.95
N SER A 49 -10.09 31.48 -33.16
CA SER A 49 -10.29 32.93 -32.99
C SER A 49 -9.30 33.56 -31.98
N VAL A 50 -8.69 32.77 -31.09
CA VAL A 50 -7.76 33.23 -30.04
C VAL A 50 -6.28 33.15 -30.49
N ALA A 51 -5.99 32.33 -31.50
CA ALA A 51 -4.64 32.10 -32.01
C ALA A 51 -3.95 33.37 -32.55
N LYS A 52 -4.72 34.38 -32.95
CA LYS A 52 -4.16 35.64 -33.49
C LYS A 52 -3.70 36.63 -32.42
N LEU A 53 -4.06 36.43 -31.15
CA LEU A 53 -3.73 37.35 -30.03
C LEU A 53 -2.62 36.82 -29.11
N ALA A 54 -2.34 35.52 -29.13
CA ALA A 54 -1.26 34.92 -28.32
C ALA A 54 0.13 35.03 -28.97
N ALA A 55 0.21 35.35 -30.27
CA ALA A 55 1.47 35.53 -30.99
C ALA A 55 2.24 36.80 -30.56
N ASP A 56 1.56 37.78 -29.93
CA ASP A 56 2.16 39.08 -29.59
C ASP A 56 2.65 39.19 -28.14
N SER A 57 2.39 38.22 -27.26
CA SER A 57 2.86 38.26 -25.87
C SER A 57 4.00 37.27 -25.61
N LYS A 58 5.24 37.76 -25.61
CA LYS A 58 6.43 37.07 -25.07
C LYS A 58 6.27 36.83 -23.55
N LEU A 59 5.42 35.89 -23.15
CA LEU A 59 5.27 35.47 -21.75
C LEU A 59 6.29 34.38 -21.41
N ASP A 60 7.49 34.88 -21.15
CA ASP A 60 8.65 34.38 -20.41
C ASP A 60 8.75 32.90 -20.00
N ASP A 61 9.79 32.24 -20.52
CA ASP A 61 10.23 30.86 -20.27
C ASP A 61 10.67 30.59 -18.81
N GLN A 62 10.83 31.62 -17.97
CA GLN A 62 11.40 31.50 -16.62
C GLN A 62 10.41 31.07 -15.51
N ARG A 63 9.10 30.95 -15.79
CA ARG A 63 8.08 30.64 -14.74
C ARG A 63 7.90 29.15 -14.46
N ASN A 64 8.19 28.27 -15.41
CA ASN A 64 7.89 26.83 -15.31
C ASN A 64 8.76 26.07 -14.30
N ASP A 65 9.90 26.63 -13.87
CA ASP A 65 10.83 25.95 -12.96
C ASP A 65 10.52 26.11 -11.47
N LYS A 66 9.42 26.74 -11.06
CA LYS A 66 9.23 27.16 -9.65
C LYS A 66 8.00 26.58 -8.93
N VAL A 67 7.16 25.79 -9.60
CA VAL A 67 5.92 25.26 -8.99
C VAL A 67 5.97 23.74 -8.94
N ALA A 68 5.75 23.16 -7.75
CA ALA A 68 5.58 21.74 -7.54
C ALA A 68 4.12 21.44 -7.18
N ILE A 69 3.52 20.42 -7.78
CA ILE A 69 2.17 19.98 -7.43
C ILE A 69 2.23 18.57 -6.89
N VAL A 70 1.76 18.41 -5.66
CA VAL A 70 1.59 17.13 -4.98
C VAL A 70 0.11 16.76 -5.06
N THR A 71 -0.17 15.54 -5.49
CA THR A 71 -1.52 15.01 -5.57
C THR A 71 -1.70 13.83 -4.62
N GLY A 72 -2.87 13.74 -4.00
CA GLY A 72 -3.26 12.60 -3.16
C GLY A 72 -4.31 11.74 -3.86
N SER A 73 -4.07 10.43 -3.94
CA SER A 73 -5.05 9.46 -4.47
C SER A 73 -5.07 8.16 -3.68
N ARG A 74 -6.27 7.60 -3.47
CA ARG A 74 -6.44 6.26 -2.90
C ARG A 74 -5.91 5.17 -3.85
N SER A 75 -6.18 5.31 -5.15
CA SER A 75 -5.66 4.43 -6.19
C SER A 75 -4.49 5.11 -6.88
N THR A 76 -3.28 4.62 -6.61
CA THR A 76 -2.07 5.11 -7.28
C THR A 76 -2.07 4.79 -8.77
N GLU A 77 -2.72 3.71 -9.20
CA GLU A 77 -2.90 3.38 -10.62
C GLU A 77 -3.72 4.45 -11.36
N LYS A 78 -4.94 4.74 -10.90
CA LYS A 78 -5.76 5.82 -11.48
C LYS A 78 -5.05 7.17 -11.38
N GLY A 79 -4.32 7.39 -10.29
CA GLY A 79 -3.50 8.58 -10.09
C GLY A 79 -2.38 8.72 -11.10
N ASN A 80 -1.65 7.66 -11.40
CA ASN A 80 -0.55 7.66 -12.34
C ASN A 80 -1.04 7.86 -13.79
N ILE A 81 -2.18 7.27 -14.15
CA ILE A 81 -2.82 7.51 -15.46
C ILE A 81 -3.14 8.99 -15.63
N ALA A 82 -3.76 9.61 -14.62
CA ALA A 82 -4.07 11.03 -14.65
C ALA A 82 -2.81 11.91 -14.64
N LEU A 83 -1.82 11.56 -13.81
CA LEU A 83 -0.54 12.26 -13.72
C LEU A 83 0.17 12.28 -15.08
N LYS A 84 0.22 11.13 -15.76
CA LYS A 84 0.81 11.00 -17.10
C LYS A 84 0.12 11.92 -18.11
N LYS A 85 -1.21 11.89 -18.19
CA LYS A 85 -2.00 12.76 -19.08
C LYS A 85 -1.69 14.25 -18.83
N ILE A 86 -1.49 14.62 -17.57
CA ILE A 86 -1.25 16.02 -17.20
C ILE A 86 0.20 16.42 -17.45
N LYS A 87 1.17 15.54 -17.22
CA LYS A 87 2.57 15.75 -17.63
C LYS A 87 2.67 15.98 -19.14
N GLU A 88 2.03 15.13 -19.95
CA GLU A 88 2.02 15.24 -21.42
C GLU A 88 1.48 16.60 -21.91
N LEU A 89 0.47 17.16 -21.25
CA LEU A 89 -0.18 18.40 -21.66
C LEU A 89 0.42 19.66 -21.06
N SER A 90 1.00 19.56 -19.87
CA SER A 90 1.62 20.69 -19.17
C SER A 90 3.09 20.86 -19.53
N GLY A 91 3.76 19.79 -19.97
CA GLY A 91 5.22 19.77 -20.11
C GLY A 91 5.98 19.90 -18.79
N SER A 92 5.28 19.82 -17.64
CA SER A 92 5.88 19.97 -16.31
C SER A 92 6.22 18.63 -15.69
N GLU A 93 7.48 18.44 -15.33
CA GLU A 93 7.94 17.24 -14.62
C GLU A 93 7.72 17.32 -13.11
N LYS A 94 7.29 18.47 -12.57
CA LYS A 94 7.15 18.75 -11.12
C LYS A 94 5.78 18.37 -10.57
N LEU A 95 5.22 17.28 -11.07
CA LEU A 95 3.95 16.69 -10.63
C LEU A 95 4.24 15.39 -9.88
N ILE A 96 3.87 15.35 -8.60
CA ILE A 96 4.17 14.25 -7.67
C ILE A 96 2.85 13.62 -7.21
N LEU A 97 2.80 12.30 -7.13
CA LEU A 97 1.63 11.55 -6.64
C LEU A 97 1.98 10.83 -5.35
N GLY A 98 1.19 11.07 -4.30
CA GLY A 98 1.23 10.35 -3.03
C GLY A 98 -0.02 9.50 -2.83
N LYS A 99 0.16 8.30 -2.24
CA LYS A 99 -0.97 7.46 -1.81
C LYS A 99 -1.66 8.12 -0.63
N LEU A 100 -2.95 8.38 -0.75
CA LEU A 100 -3.76 9.03 0.28
C LEU A 100 -5.19 8.49 0.25
N ASP A 101 -5.55 7.72 1.28
CA ASP A 101 -6.92 7.38 1.60
C ASP A 101 -7.40 8.22 2.79
N LEU A 102 -8.33 9.16 2.54
CA LEU A 102 -8.86 10.05 3.57
C LEU A 102 -9.85 9.37 4.52
N SER A 103 -10.31 8.15 4.22
CA SER A 103 -11.11 7.36 5.15
C SER A 103 -10.26 6.59 6.17
N ASN A 104 -8.93 6.64 6.04
CA ASN A 104 -7.97 5.89 6.85
C ASN A 104 -6.92 6.84 7.46
N PHE A 105 -6.95 7.01 8.78
CA PHE A 105 -6.08 8.00 9.45
C PHE A 105 -4.62 7.58 9.45
N GLU A 106 -4.33 6.28 9.42
CA GLU A 106 -2.97 5.76 9.24
C GLU A 106 -2.45 6.13 7.85
N SER A 107 -3.28 6.05 6.80
CA SER A 107 -2.92 6.51 5.46
C SER A 107 -2.69 8.02 5.42
N ILE A 108 -3.48 8.81 6.15
CA ILE A 108 -3.31 10.26 6.24
C ILE A 108 -1.98 10.61 6.92
N LYS A 109 -1.65 9.93 8.02
CA LYS A 109 -0.40 10.14 8.75
C LYS A 109 0.82 9.76 7.88
N ALA A 110 0.75 8.61 7.19
CA ALA A 110 1.80 8.19 6.26
C ALA A 110 1.98 9.19 5.11
N PHE A 111 0.89 9.73 4.55
CA PHE A 111 0.96 10.78 3.53
C PHE A 111 1.57 12.07 4.07
N PHE A 112 1.23 12.48 5.30
CA PHE A 112 1.82 13.66 5.94
C PHE A 112 3.33 13.50 6.14
N GLU A 113 3.77 12.37 6.69
CA GLU A 113 5.19 12.06 6.90
C GLU A 113 5.96 12.05 5.56
N TRP A 114 5.38 11.45 4.53
CA TRP A 114 5.92 11.48 3.17
C TRP A 114 5.95 12.89 2.56
N PHE A 115 4.89 13.69 2.73
CA PHE A 115 4.89 15.08 2.24
C PHE A 115 5.98 15.92 2.92
N GLN A 116 6.17 15.75 4.23
CA GLN A 116 7.22 16.43 4.99
C GLN A 116 8.62 16.03 4.47
N SER A 117 8.83 14.78 4.07
CA SER A 117 10.12 14.34 3.52
C SER A 117 10.46 14.96 2.16
N LEU A 118 9.48 15.48 1.41
CA LEU A 118 9.73 16.23 0.18
C LEU A 118 10.42 17.58 0.45
N ASN A 119 10.39 18.06 1.70
CA ASN A 119 10.91 19.36 2.12
C ASN A 119 10.40 20.53 1.26
N LEU A 120 9.17 20.42 0.74
CA LEU A 120 8.54 21.44 -0.09
C LEU A 120 7.76 22.43 0.78
N PRO A 121 7.76 23.74 0.46
CA PRO A 121 6.94 24.72 1.17
C PRO A 121 5.46 24.60 0.75
N LEU A 122 4.52 24.57 1.69
CA LEU A 122 3.10 24.36 1.41
C LEU A 122 2.33 25.68 1.34
N HIS A 123 2.14 26.22 0.14
CA HIS A 123 1.48 27.51 -0.06
C HIS A 123 -0.01 27.38 -0.39
N LEU A 124 -0.44 26.22 -0.89
CA LEU A 124 -1.83 25.99 -1.24
C LEU A 124 -2.25 24.55 -0.95
N LEU A 125 -3.31 24.39 -0.17
CA LEU A 125 -3.95 23.10 0.13
C LEU A 125 -5.39 23.12 -0.39
N VAL A 126 -5.76 22.17 -1.26
CA VAL A 126 -7.13 22.03 -1.77
C VAL A 126 -7.71 20.68 -1.35
N ASN A 127 -8.62 20.76 -0.39
CA ASN A 127 -9.38 19.64 0.16
C ASN A 127 -10.59 19.35 -0.74
N ASN A 128 -10.34 18.65 -1.85
CA ASN A 128 -11.33 18.47 -2.93
C ASN A 128 -11.94 17.05 -3.00
N ALA A 129 -11.31 16.04 -2.42
CA ALA A 129 -11.81 14.68 -2.51
C ALA A 129 -13.19 14.51 -1.85
N GLY A 130 -13.96 13.54 -2.32
CA GLY A 130 -15.17 13.17 -1.61
C GLY A 130 -15.97 12.03 -2.24
N LEU A 131 -16.89 11.52 -1.44
CA LEU A 131 -17.87 10.48 -1.75
C LEU A 131 -19.29 11.05 -1.64
N MET A 132 -20.20 10.54 -2.47
CA MET A 132 -21.62 10.90 -2.46
C MET A 132 -22.46 9.69 -2.86
N ASP A 133 -23.67 9.64 -2.30
CA ASP A 133 -24.74 8.72 -2.65
C ASP A 133 -24.39 7.22 -2.49
N ILE A 134 -23.54 6.89 -1.52
CA ILE A 134 -23.13 5.50 -1.27
C ILE A 134 -24.12 4.76 -0.35
N PRO A 135 -24.20 3.41 -0.38
CA PRO A 135 -24.82 2.65 0.70
C PRO A 135 -24.11 2.93 2.04
N LEU A 136 -24.81 2.73 3.16
CA LEU A 136 -24.21 2.90 4.49
C LEU A 136 -22.96 2.02 4.61
N GLN A 137 -21.83 2.68 4.83
CA GLN A 137 -20.56 2.08 5.17
C GLN A 137 -19.99 2.84 6.36
N VAL A 138 -19.26 2.14 7.21
CA VAL A 138 -18.55 2.71 8.35
C VAL A 138 -17.06 2.41 8.22
N ASP A 139 -16.22 3.36 8.61
CA ASP A 139 -14.77 3.17 8.64
C ASP A 139 -14.34 2.32 9.84
N ASN A 140 -13.02 2.10 9.98
CA ASN A 140 -12.43 1.33 11.07
C ASN A 140 -12.60 1.98 12.47
N LYS A 141 -13.10 3.23 12.53
CA LYS A 141 -13.37 4.00 13.76
C LYS A 141 -14.86 4.12 14.05
N GLY A 142 -15.73 3.57 13.19
CA GLY A 142 -17.17 3.60 13.36
C GLY A 142 -17.84 4.89 12.85
N PHE A 143 -17.15 5.71 12.06
CA PHE A 143 -17.76 6.86 11.41
C PHE A 143 -18.34 6.49 10.05
N GLU A 144 -19.46 7.12 9.70
CA GLU A 144 -20.07 6.98 8.38
C GLU A 144 -19.11 7.45 7.29
N MET A 145 -18.97 6.65 6.24
CA MET A 145 -17.89 6.74 5.25
C MET A 145 -17.85 8.08 4.48
N GLN A 146 -19.01 8.69 4.12
CA GLN A 146 -19.01 10.01 3.48
C GLN A 146 -18.52 11.09 4.43
N PHE A 147 -18.97 11.08 5.70
CA PHE A 147 -18.49 12.03 6.70
C PHE A 147 -17.00 11.84 7.03
N SER A 148 -16.57 10.58 7.18
CA SER A 148 -15.17 10.21 7.40
C SER A 148 -14.27 10.76 6.30
N THR A 149 -14.59 10.48 5.02
CA THR A 149 -13.79 10.93 3.88
C THR A 149 -13.90 12.44 3.62
N ASN A 150 -15.12 12.97 3.56
CA ASN A 150 -15.36 14.35 3.08
C ASN A 150 -15.00 15.41 4.12
N HIS A 151 -15.01 15.05 5.40
CA HIS A 151 -14.79 15.99 6.50
C HIS A 151 -13.64 15.55 7.43
N LEU A 152 -13.76 14.42 8.15
CA LEU A 152 -12.78 14.05 9.18
C LEU A 152 -11.37 13.83 8.62
N GLY A 153 -11.25 13.16 7.48
CA GLY A 153 -9.96 12.95 6.82
C GLY A 153 -9.29 14.25 6.38
N HIS A 154 -10.06 15.15 5.76
CA HIS A 154 -9.56 16.48 5.36
C HIS A 154 -9.20 17.33 6.58
N PHE A 155 -10.02 17.30 7.63
CA PHE A 155 -9.77 17.97 8.89
C PHE A 155 -8.42 17.49 9.46
N TYR A 156 -8.25 16.19 9.62
CA TYR A 156 -7.05 15.60 10.21
C TYR A 156 -5.79 15.94 9.41
N LEU A 157 -5.82 15.77 8.07
CA LEU A 157 -4.69 16.12 7.21
C LEU A 157 -4.35 17.62 7.28
N THR A 158 -5.37 18.48 7.28
CA THR A 158 -5.18 19.94 7.38
C THR A 158 -4.53 20.32 8.71
N MET A 159 -4.94 19.68 9.82
CA MET A 159 -4.35 19.91 11.13
C MET A 159 -2.89 19.45 11.20
N LEU A 160 -2.53 18.31 10.60
CA LEU A 160 -1.15 17.86 10.51
C LEU A 160 -0.27 18.83 9.70
N LEU A 161 -0.80 19.35 8.59
CA LEU A 161 -0.07 20.27 7.69
C LEU A 161 -0.08 21.73 8.16
N LEU A 162 -0.74 22.04 9.28
CA LEU A 162 -1.04 23.42 9.67
C LEU A 162 0.21 24.25 9.92
N ASP A 163 1.21 23.69 10.60
CA ASP A 163 2.45 24.42 10.90
C ASP A 163 3.27 24.66 9.63
N LYS A 164 3.23 23.72 8.67
CA LYS A 164 3.87 23.90 7.36
C LYS A 164 3.20 24.99 6.54
N LEU A 165 1.87 25.09 6.58
CA LEU A 165 1.10 26.17 5.95
C LEU A 165 1.45 27.54 6.55
N LYS A 166 1.54 27.62 7.89
CA LYS A 166 1.95 28.86 8.59
C LYS A 166 3.38 29.26 8.26
N SER A 167 4.32 28.31 8.26
CA SER A 167 5.72 28.60 7.94
C SER A 167 5.92 28.98 6.46
N SER A 168 4.98 28.60 5.60
CA SER A 168 4.98 28.91 4.16
C SER A 168 4.06 30.09 3.82
N ALA A 169 3.60 30.86 4.82
CA ALA A 169 2.74 32.00 4.58
C ALA A 169 3.44 33.03 3.65
N PRO A 170 2.71 33.66 2.71
CA PRO A 170 1.26 33.62 2.54
C PRO A 170 0.77 32.29 1.94
N ALA A 171 -0.19 31.66 2.60
CA ALA A 171 -0.73 30.36 2.20
C ALA A 171 -2.26 30.34 2.15
N ARG A 172 -2.84 29.39 1.43
CA ARG A 172 -4.28 29.26 1.22
C ARG A 172 -4.77 27.83 1.42
N ILE A 173 -5.95 27.69 2.03
CA ILE A 173 -6.67 26.43 2.20
C ILE A 173 -8.03 26.57 1.54
N VAL A 174 -8.38 25.65 0.66
CA VAL A 174 -9.67 25.61 -0.04
C VAL A 174 -10.38 24.31 0.30
N ASN A 175 -11.52 24.43 0.99
CA ASN A 175 -12.36 23.29 1.39
C ASN A 175 -13.55 23.15 0.46
N LEU A 176 -13.72 21.99 -0.18
CA LEU A 176 -14.88 21.79 -1.05
C LEU A 176 -16.14 21.45 -0.26
N SER A 177 -17.12 22.33 -0.41
CA SER A 177 -18.50 22.15 0.00
C SER A 177 -19.37 21.89 -1.26
N SER A 178 -20.68 22.00 -1.14
CA SER A 178 -21.65 21.79 -2.22
C SER A 178 -22.93 22.54 -1.92
N ILE A 179 -23.74 22.89 -2.92
CA ILE A 179 -25.12 23.32 -2.72
C ILE A 179 -25.95 22.33 -1.88
N ALA A 180 -25.55 21.05 -1.84
CA ALA A 180 -26.16 20.04 -0.99
C ALA A 180 -26.18 20.43 0.51
N HIS A 181 -25.28 21.30 0.98
CA HIS A 181 -25.27 21.75 2.38
C HIS A 181 -26.58 22.44 2.81
N PHE A 182 -27.37 22.98 1.88
CA PHE A 182 -28.70 23.52 2.18
C PHE A 182 -29.69 22.46 2.69
N GLY A 183 -29.45 21.19 2.38
CA GLY A 183 -30.26 20.06 2.86
C GLY A 183 -30.01 19.69 4.33
N ALA A 184 -28.99 20.24 4.98
CA ALA A 184 -28.67 19.99 6.37
C ALA A 184 -28.88 21.25 7.22
N LYS A 185 -29.47 21.09 8.41
CA LYS A 185 -29.73 22.18 9.36
C LYS A 185 -28.73 22.23 10.52
N LYS A 186 -28.12 21.09 10.85
CA LYS A 186 -27.14 20.89 11.92
C LYS A 186 -26.32 19.63 11.64
N ILE A 187 -25.35 19.32 12.50
CA ILE A 187 -24.63 18.04 12.45
C ILE A 187 -25.44 16.99 13.22
N GLU A 188 -25.85 15.94 12.52
CA GLU A 188 -26.60 14.83 13.12
C GLU A 188 -25.63 13.72 13.54
N TYR A 189 -25.19 13.78 14.81
CA TYR A 189 -24.11 12.93 15.34
C TYR A 189 -24.39 11.42 15.23
N ASP A 190 -25.65 11.01 15.36
CA ASP A 190 -26.02 9.59 15.22
C ASP A 190 -25.86 9.11 13.76
N GLN A 191 -26.21 9.96 12.79
CA GLN A 191 -26.06 9.64 11.36
C GLN A 191 -24.59 9.52 10.97
N ILE A 192 -23.72 10.39 11.49
CA ILE A 192 -22.28 10.36 11.20
C ILE A 192 -21.53 9.28 12.00
N LYS A 193 -22.14 8.71 13.05
CA LYS A 193 -21.67 7.51 13.78
C LYS A 193 -22.25 6.21 13.21
N GLY A 194 -22.88 6.26 12.04
CA GLY A 194 -23.32 5.07 11.32
C GLY A 194 -24.63 4.44 11.81
N ASP A 195 -25.50 5.18 12.50
CA ASP A 195 -26.84 4.69 12.85
C ASP A 195 -27.65 4.35 11.59
N LYS A 196 -27.85 3.04 11.39
CA LYS A 196 -28.55 2.50 10.23
C LYS A 196 -30.00 2.99 10.12
N SER A 197 -30.67 3.25 11.24
CA SER A 197 -32.08 3.69 11.24
C SER A 197 -32.23 5.14 10.78
N LYS A 198 -31.16 5.93 10.85
CA LYS A 198 -31.15 7.36 10.51
C LYS A 198 -30.40 7.66 9.22
N TYR A 199 -29.67 6.71 8.65
CA TYR A 199 -28.85 6.96 7.46
C TYR A 199 -29.67 7.42 6.25
N SER A 200 -29.26 8.54 5.66
CA SER A 200 -29.81 9.04 4.40
C SER A 200 -28.65 9.38 3.49
N ARG A 201 -28.54 8.73 2.32
CA ARG A 201 -27.38 8.89 1.43
C ARG A 201 -27.07 10.35 1.10
N LEU A 202 -28.09 11.06 0.61
CA LEU A 202 -28.00 12.50 0.30
C LEU A 202 -27.99 13.37 1.56
N GLY A 203 -28.67 12.95 2.64
CA GLY A 203 -28.67 13.67 3.92
C GLY A 203 -27.29 13.69 4.58
N ASN A 204 -26.62 12.54 4.70
CA ASN A 204 -25.26 12.40 5.19
C ASN A 204 -24.26 13.17 4.32
N TYR A 205 -24.46 13.20 3.00
CA TYR A 205 -23.64 14.02 2.11
C TYR A 205 -23.84 15.52 2.40
N ALA A 206 -25.09 15.97 2.54
CA ALA A 206 -25.42 17.34 2.92
C ALA A 206 -24.78 17.73 4.27
N ILE A 207 -24.84 16.84 5.27
CA ILE A 207 -24.19 17.02 6.58
C ILE A 207 -22.67 17.19 6.41
N SER A 208 -22.02 16.34 5.61
CA SER A 208 -20.57 16.46 5.37
C SER A 208 -20.18 17.78 4.69
N LYS A 209 -21.03 18.31 3.80
CA LYS A 209 -20.77 19.57 3.09
C LYS A 209 -21.11 20.80 3.92
N LEU A 210 -22.06 20.70 4.85
CA LEU A 210 -22.28 21.69 5.91
C LEU A 210 -21.07 21.75 6.87
N ALA A 211 -20.57 20.58 7.29
CA ALA A 211 -19.41 20.46 8.17
C ALA A 211 -18.16 21.15 7.59
N ASN A 212 -17.94 21.07 6.28
CA ASN A 212 -16.83 21.78 5.63
C ASN A 212 -16.96 23.31 5.68
N ILE A 213 -18.17 23.87 5.72
CA ILE A 213 -18.36 25.33 5.90
C ILE A 213 -18.08 25.73 7.35
N PHE A 214 -18.57 24.95 8.32
CA PHE A 214 -18.27 25.18 9.74
C PHE A 214 -16.76 25.08 10.03
N PHE A 215 -16.08 24.08 9.44
CA PHE A 215 -14.64 23.94 9.52
C PHE A 215 -13.90 25.15 8.96
N THR A 216 -14.27 25.60 7.76
CA THR A 216 -13.68 26.79 7.13
C THR A 216 -13.80 28.02 8.03
N LYS A 217 -14.98 28.30 8.58
CA LYS A 217 -15.18 29.47 9.46
C LYS A 217 -14.34 29.37 10.73
N SER A 218 -14.41 28.21 11.41
CA SER A 218 -13.67 27.97 12.65
C SER A 218 -12.15 28.03 12.45
N LEU A 219 -11.65 27.46 11.35
CA LEU A 219 -10.23 27.47 11.03
C LEU A 219 -9.76 28.88 10.63
N ALA A 220 -10.57 29.64 9.88
CA ALA A 220 -10.27 31.03 9.54
C ALA A 220 -10.15 31.90 10.78
N ASP A 221 -11.02 31.72 11.78
CA ASP A 221 -10.92 32.44 13.05
C ASP A 221 -9.66 32.06 13.85
N LYS A 222 -9.27 30.78 13.83
CA LYS A 222 -8.06 30.28 14.53
C LYS A 222 -6.75 30.63 13.83
N LEU A 223 -6.80 30.98 12.55
CA LEU A 223 -5.63 31.39 11.74
C LEU A 223 -5.54 32.89 11.51
N LYS A 224 -6.27 33.69 12.30
CA LYS A 224 -6.08 35.15 12.33
C LYS A 224 -4.61 35.47 12.55
N ASP A 225 -4.13 36.43 11.76
CA ASP A 225 -2.76 36.96 11.82
C ASP A 225 -1.62 35.98 11.49
N THR A 226 -1.91 34.74 11.07
CA THR A 226 -0.87 33.78 10.64
C THR A 226 -0.50 33.89 9.16
N GLY A 227 -1.15 34.77 8.40
CA GLY A 227 -0.98 34.89 6.94
C GLY A 227 -1.54 33.72 6.13
N VAL A 228 -2.34 32.84 6.75
CA VAL A 228 -3.00 31.71 6.09
C VAL A 228 -4.49 32.01 5.89
N ILE A 229 -4.96 31.90 4.65
CA ILE A 229 -6.34 32.22 4.26
C ILE A 229 -7.11 30.92 4.02
N VAL A 230 -8.34 30.82 4.54
CA VAL A 230 -9.17 29.61 4.44
C VAL A 230 -10.54 29.95 3.89
N ASN A 231 -10.98 29.30 2.82
CA ASN A 231 -12.31 29.52 2.25
C ASN A 231 -12.97 28.20 1.79
N ALA A 232 -14.30 28.21 1.72
CA ALA A 232 -15.10 27.10 1.22
C ALA A 232 -15.60 27.37 -0.19
N VAL A 233 -15.67 26.33 -1.02
CA VAL A 233 -16.09 26.43 -2.43
C VAL A 233 -17.18 25.42 -2.76
N HIS A 234 -18.21 25.86 -3.48
CA HIS A 234 -19.05 25.00 -4.29
C HIS A 234 -18.62 25.06 -5.77
N PRO A 235 -18.29 23.91 -6.40
CA PRO A 235 -17.84 23.89 -7.79
C PRO A 235 -18.98 24.01 -8.82
N GLY A 236 -20.26 23.96 -8.42
CA GLY A 236 -21.41 23.78 -9.31
C GLY A 236 -21.82 22.31 -9.46
N ALA A 237 -22.84 22.04 -10.27
CA ALA A 237 -23.24 20.69 -10.66
C ALA A 237 -22.28 20.18 -11.76
N VAL A 238 -21.26 19.42 -11.39
CA VAL A 238 -20.19 18.98 -12.29
C VAL A 238 -20.36 17.50 -12.64
N ALA A 239 -20.29 17.17 -13.93
CA ALA A 239 -20.30 15.77 -14.40
C ALA A 239 -18.99 15.06 -13.99
N THR A 240 -19.00 14.38 -12.84
CA THR A 240 -17.86 13.65 -12.26
C THR A 240 -18.26 12.24 -11.87
N GLU A 241 -17.29 11.38 -11.54
CA GLU A 241 -17.53 10.02 -10.99
C GLU A 241 -18.32 10.02 -9.66
N LEU A 242 -18.57 11.20 -9.08
CA LEU A 242 -19.35 11.39 -7.86
C LEU A 242 -20.80 10.86 -7.97
N TYR A 243 -21.33 10.67 -9.18
CA TYR A 243 -22.67 10.13 -9.44
C TYR A 243 -22.73 8.61 -9.68
N GLN A 244 -21.60 7.90 -9.58
CA GLN A 244 -21.49 6.48 -9.96
C GLN A 244 -22.39 5.51 -9.19
N TYR A 245 -22.95 5.93 -8.04
CA TYR A 245 -23.84 5.11 -7.20
C TYR A 245 -25.33 5.52 -7.26
N ASN A 246 -25.66 6.51 -8.10
CA ASN A 246 -27.05 6.90 -8.32
C ASN A 246 -27.73 5.89 -9.29
N PRO A 247 -28.78 5.17 -8.86
CA PRO A 247 -29.45 4.14 -9.69
C PRO A 247 -30.04 4.68 -11.00
N VAL A 248 -30.34 5.98 -11.07
CA VAL A 248 -30.86 6.64 -12.29
C VAL A 248 -29.72 7.08 -13.22
N ALA A 249 -28.51 7.31 -12.69
CA ALA A 249 -27.34 7.68 -13.48
C ALA A 249 -26.63 6.47 -14.12
N SER A 250 -26.87 5.24 -13.65
CA SER A 250 -26.29 4.02 -14.24
C SER A 250 -26.90 3.68 -15.61
N PHE A 251 -27.99 4.33 -16.02
CA PHE A 251 -28.66 4.13 -17.31
C PHE A 251 -28.42 5.30 -18.25
N GLY A 252 -27.16 5.56 -18.66
CA GLY A 252 -26.81 6.48 -19.75
C GLY A 252 -27.19 7.97 -19.60
N MET A 253 -27.87 8.34 -18.51
CA MET A 253 -28.49 9.66 -18.33
C MET A 253 -27.46 10.75 -18.05
N SER A 254 -26.29 10.44 -17.45
CA SER A 254 -25.22 11.44 -17.27
C SER A 254 -24.64 11.91 -18.61
N MET A 255 -24.66 11.05 -19.64
CA MET A 255 -24.22 11.36 -21.00
C MET A 255 -25.28 12.16 -21.79
N ILE A 256 -26.56 11.97 -21.48
CA ILE A 256 -27.68 12.71 -22.08
C ILE A 256 -27.83 14.10 -21.44
N VAL A 257 -27.74 14.21 -20.11
CA VAL A 257 -27.90 15.47 -19.38
C VAL A 257 -26.69 16.41 -19.56
N SER A 258 -25.49 15.86 -19.74
CA SER A 258 -24.31 16.64 -20.13
C SER A 258 -24.41 17.20 -21.56
N LYS A 259 -25.05 16.48 -22.49
CA LYS A 259 -25.37 16.98 -23.85
C LYS A 259 -26.46 18.05 -23.88
N LEU A 260 -27.32 18.14 -22.86
CA LEU A 260 -28.40 19.13 -22.74
C LEU A 260 -27.96 20.46 -22.06
N GLY A 261 -26.69 20.60 -21.67
CA GLY A 261 -26.14 21.86 -21.13
C GLY A 261 -26.51 22.18 -19.68
N VAL A 262 -27.06 21.23 -18.92
CA VAL A 262 -27.54 21.44 -17.54
C VAL A 262 -26.44 21.23 -16.47
N MET A 263 -25.35 20.54 -16.81
CA MET A 263 -24.21 20.31 -15.92
C MET A 263 -22.94 20.99 -16.45
N LYS A 264 -22.13 21.53 -15.53
CA LYS A 264 -20.80 22.06 -15.85
C LYS A 264 -19.87 20.93 -16.25
N THR A 265 -18.99 21.22 -17.20
CA THR A 265 -17.81 20.40 -17.45
C THR A 265 -16.88 20.44 -16.23
N PRO A 266 -16.02 19.42 -16.03
CA PRO A 266 -15.03 19.46 -14.95
C PRO A 266 -14.09 20.66 -14.99
N ALA A 267 -13.76 21.16 -16.19
CA ALA A 267 -12.97 22.37 -16.35
C ALA A 267 -13.70 23.64 -15.87
N GLU A 268 -15.00 23.76 -16.17
CA GLU A 268 -15.83 24.86 -15.66
C GLU A 268 -16.06 24.74 -14.14
N GLY A 269 -16.21 23.50 -13.65
CA GLY A 269 -16.35 23.21 -12.23
C GLY A 269 -15.12 23.58 -11.39
N ALA A 270 -13.93 23.56 -12.01
CA ALA A 270 -12.67 23.94 -11.37
C ALA A 270 -12.52 25.44 -11.13
N LEU A 271 -13.26 26.29 -11.86
CA LEU A 271 -12.99 27.74 -11.94
C LEU A 271 -13.13 28.45 -10.58
N THR A 272 -14.17 28.14 -9.81
CA THR A 272 -14.36 28.75 -8.48
C THR A 272 -13.21 28.37 -7.54
N SER A 273 -12.83 27.09 -7.51
CA SER A 273 -11.72 26.61 -6.68
C SER A 273 -10.40 27.26 -7.08
N LEU A 274 -10.16 27.40 -8.38
CA LEU A 274 -8.99 28.08 -8.94
C LEU A 274 -8.93 29.55 -8.58
N ARG A 275 -10.03 30.28 -8.71
CA ARG A 275 -10.10 31.70 -8.33
C ARG A 275 -9.78 31.87 -6.84
N VAL A 276 -10.45 31.12 -5.97
CA VAL A 276 -10.21 31.21 -4.51
C VAL A 276 -8.75 30.85 -4.18
N SER A 277 -8.19 29.87 -4.88
CA SER A 277 -6.81 29.43 -4.69
C SER A 277 -5.77 30.44 -5.15
N LEU A 278 -6.00 31.16 -6.26
CA LEU A 278 -4.94 31.90 -6.95
C LEU A 278 -5.16 33.42 -7.00
N ASP A 279 -6.37 33.93 -6.73
CA ASP A 279 -6.70 35.33 -6.92
C ASP A 279 -6.05 36.26 -5.90
N PRO A 280 -5.10 37.14 -6.30
CA PRO A 280 -4.43 38.07 -5.40
C PRO A 280 -5.39 39.04 -4.70
N SER A 281 -6.52 39.37 -5.33
CA SER A 281 -7.55 40.23 -4.71
C SER A 281 -8.17 39.60 -3.46
N LEU A 282 -8.14 38.27 -3.36
CA LEU A 282 -8.65 37.51 -2.22
C LEU A 282 -7.62 37.28 -1.11
N LYS A 283 -6.44 37.92 -1.17
CA LYS A 283 -5.35 37.74 -0.19
C LYS A 283 -5.71 38.08 1.27
N LYS A 284 -6.81 38.81 1.49
CA LYS A 284 -7.35 39.16 2.82
C LYS A 284 -8.74 38.56 3.09
N VAL A 285 -9.27 37.77 2.16
CA VAL A 285 -10.65 37.24 2.24
C VAL A 285 -10.58 35.83 2.80
N THR A 286 -11.01 35.65 4.05
CA THR A 286 -10.97 34.36 4.77
C THR A 286 -12.31 34.07 5.45
N GLY A 287 -12.62 32.80 5.70
CA GLY A 287 -13.86 32.34 6.32
C GLY A 287 -15.09 32.43 5.41
N LYS A 288 -14.90 32.67 4.10
CA LYS A 288 -16.00 32.90 3.15
C LYS A 288 -16.37 31.64 2.37
N TYR A 289 -17.55 31.70 1.75
CA TYR A 289 -18.09 30.67 0.88
C TYR A 289 -18.22 31.22 -0.54
N PHE A 290 -17.79 30.46 -1.54
CA PHE A 290 -17.79 30.89 -2.94
C PHE A 290 -18.57 29.91 -3.83
N SER A 291 -19.29 30.46 -4.80
CA SER A 291 -19.92 29.73 -5.91
C SER A 291 -19.83 30.60 -7.16
N ASP A 292 -19.76 29.96 -8.33
CA ASP A 292 -19.74 30.67 -9.62
C ASP A 292 -18.73 31.83 -9.65
N GLU A 293 -17.51 31.55 -9.17
CA GLU A 293 -16.40 32.51 -9.15
C GLU A 293 -16.64 33.77 -8.31
N SER A 294 -17.64 33.78 -7.43
CA SER A 294 -18.00 34.93 -6.58
C SER A 294 -18.28 34.52 -5.13
N GLU A 295 -18.15 35.46 -4.19
CA GLU A 295 -18.58 35.24 -2.80
C GLU A 295 -20.09 35.04 -2.78
N TRP A 296 -20.55 34.00 -2.11
CA TRP A 296 -21.96 33.62 -2.07
C TRP A 296 -22.42 33.42 -0.63
N LYS A 297 -23.72 33.63 -0.37
CA LYS A 297 -24.28 33.45 0.96
C LYS A 297 -24.64 31.97 1.19
N PRO A 298 -23.96 31.26 2.12
CA PRO A 298 -24.33 29.89 2.44
C PRO A 298 -25.63 29.86 3.27
N SER A 299 -26.13 28.65 3.59
CA SER A 299 -27.33 28.50 4.41
C SER A 299 -27.22 29.24 5.75
N VAL A 300 -28.36 29.72 6.26
CA VAL A 300 -28.41 30.49 7.52
C VAL A 300 -27.83 29.72 8.71
N TYR A 301 -27.99 28.40 8.70
CA TYR A 301 -27.48 27.49 9.73
C TYR A 301 -25.96 27.52 9.86
N THR A 302 -25.24 27.88 8.80
CA THR A 302 -23.77 27.97 8.84
C THR A 302 -23.26 29.08 9.76
N SER A 303 -24.13 29.95 10.27
CA SER A 303 -23.78 31.03 11.21
C SER A 303 -23.94 30.62 12.67
N ASN A 304 -24.35 29.37 12.94
CA ASN A 304 -24.43 28.84 14.30
C ASN A 304 -23.01 28.53 14.83
N ILE A 305 -22.52 29.39 15.73
CA ILE A 305 -21.17 29.31 16.31
C ILE A 305 -21.07 28.11 17.26
N GLU A 306 -22.09 27.84 18.07
CA GLU A 306 -22.10 26.73 19.03
C GLU A 306 -22.01 25.38 18.31
N GLU A 307 -22.75 25.20 17.22
CA GLU A 307 -22.70 23.98 16.42
C GLU A 307 -21.34 23.82 15.71
N ALA A 308 -20.73 24.92 15.26
CA ALA A 308 -19.39 24.92 14.66
C ALA A 308 -18.31 24.52 15.69
N GLU A 309 -18.39 25.05 16.91
CA GLU A 309 -17.49 24.70 18.01
C GLU A 309 -17.68 23.25 18.46
N LYS A 310 -18.94 22.79 18.57
CA LYS A 310 -19.25 21.39 18.88
C LYS A 310 -18.67 20.43 17.84
N LEU A 311 -18.82 20.75 16.56
CA LEU A 311 -18.21 19.99 15.47
C LEU A 311 -16.67 20.03 15.56
N TRP A 312 -16.09 21.20 15.82
CA TRP A 312 -14.64 21.33 15.99
C TRP A 312 -14.13 20.41 17.09
N ASN A 313 -14.75 20.46 18.28
CA ASN A 313 -14.37 19.62 19.41
C ASN A 313 -14.54 18.13 19.10
N PHE A 314 -15.62 17.75 18.43
CA PHE A 314 -15.84 16.38 17.97
C PHE A 314 -14.74 15.89 17.02
N SER A 315 -14.31 16.74 16.07
CA SER A 315 -13.26 16.43 15.10
C SER A 315 -11.86 16.43 15.71
N VAL A 316 -11.63 17.17 16.81
CA VAL A 316 -10.37 17.20 17.59
C VAL A 316 -10.28 16.05 18.60
N ASP A 317 -11.41 15.51 19.06
CA ASP A 317 -11.45 14.57 20.19
C ASP A 317 -10.50 13.38 19.98
N LYS A 318 -9.74 13.09 21.04
CA LYS A 318 -8.73 12.03 21.09
C LYS A 318 -9.36 10.64 20.93
N GLU A 319 -10.65 10.40 21.20
CA GLU A 319 -11.27 9.11 20.83
C GLU A 319 -11.55 8.99 19.33
N SER A 320 -11.89 10.10 18.66
CA SER A 320 -12.02 10.17 17.19
C SER A 320 -10.65 10.00 16.50
N LEU A 321 -9.58 10.56 17.09
CA LEU A 321 -8.24 10.55 16.52
C LEU A 321 -7.31 9.42 17.04
N LYS A 322 -7.46 8.92 18.29
CA LYS A 322 -6.62 7.85 18.90
C LYS A 322 -7.34 6.49 18.97
N ARG A 323 -7.03 5.65 18.00
CA ARG A 323 -6.86 4.20 18.21
C ARG A 323 -5.66 3.73 17.41
N THR A 324 -4.48 4.19 17.86
CA THR A 324 -3.17 3.73 17.42
C THR A 324 -2.18 4.03 18.56
N SER A 325 -2.21 3.20 19.61
CA SER A 325 -1.10 2.92 20.56
C SER A 325 -1.61 2.25 21.85
N LEU A 326 -1.76 0.93 21.84
CA LEU A 326 -1.25 0.08 22.92
C LEU A 326 -0.16 -0.73 22.19
N VAL A 327 1.12 -0.37 22.23
CA VAL A 327 2.01 -0.50 23.38
C VAL A 327 3.07 0.61 23.35
N SER A 328 3.14 1.39 24.43
CA SER A 328 4.38 1.85 25.10
C SER A 328 4.02 3.01 26.06
N ASN A 329 3.75 2.65 27.32
CA ASN A 329 4.25 3.48 28.42
C ASN A 329 5.66 2.93 28.67
N THR A 330 6.70 3.74 28.64
CA THR A 330 7.01 4.68 29.72
C THR A 330 7.63 5.99 29.22
N GLN A 331 7.23 7.08 29.89
CA GLN A 331 7.83 8.41 29.84
C GLN A 331 9.30 8.40 30.31
N SER A 332 10.15 9.21 29.68
CA SER A 332 10.78 10.39 30.31
C SER A 332 11.85 11.00 29.38
N ASP A 333 11.74 12.31 29.16
CA ASP A 333 12.81 13.30 28.96
C ASP A 333 14.09 12.87 28.24
N VAL A 334 14.31 13.36 27.01
CA VAL A 334 15.53 14.09 26.57
C VAL A 334 15.17 14.86 25.29
N ALA A 335 15.20 16.20 25.38
CA ALA A 335 15.37 17.08 24.23
C ALA A 335 16.85 17.03 23.77
N ASP A 336 17.07 17.32 22.48
CA ASP A 336 18.37 17.48 21.80
C ASP A 336 18.97 16.22 21.14
N HIS A 337 18.71 16.12 19.83
CA HIS A 337 19.65 15.84 18.72
C HIS A 337 18.91 15.21 17.52
N CYS A 338 18.35 16.06 16.66
CA CYS A 338 17.91 15.63 15.32
C CYS A 338 19.11 15.62 14.37
N ASP A 339 19.69 14.45 14.15
CA ASP A 339 20.72 14.25 13.14
C ASP A 339 20.11 14.24 11.73
N TYR A 340 20.46 15.27 10.94
CA TYR A 340 19.97 15.59 9.60
C TYR A 340 20.43 14.58 8.51
N ALA A 341 21.22 13.56 8.86
CA ALA A 341 21.85 12.62 7.94
C ALA A 341 20.91 11.49 7.45
N ASN A 342 19.83 11.19 8.18
CA ASN A 342 18.95 10.04 7.88
C ASN A 342 17.95 10.27 6.73
N ASN A 343 17.62 11.53 6.38
CA ASN A 343 16.56 11.83 5.41
C ASN A 343 16.99 11.79 3.93
N LYS A 344 18.28 11.97 3.62
CA LYS A 344 18.81 11.78 2.26
C LYS A 344 18.78 10.30 1.84
N GLN A 345 18.85 9.41 2.83
CA GLN A 345 18.94 7.98 2.64
C GLN A 345 17.56 7.36 2.34
N PHE A 346 16.46 7.89 2.91
CA PHE A 346 15.10 7.41 2.63
C PHE A 346 14.61 7.73 1.20
N LEU A 347 15.06 8.85 0.64
CA LEU A 347 14.79 9.26 -0.75
C LEU A 347 15.52 8.39 -1.78
N SER A 348 16.68 7.82 -1.45
CA SER A 348 17.39 6.91 -2.37
C SER A 348 16.73 5.53 -2.44
N LEU A 349 16.13 4.99 -1.36
CA LEU A 349 15.39 3.71 -1.46
C LEU A 349 14.13 3.81 -2.32
N GLN A 350 13.39 4.91 -2.28
CA GLN A 350 12.17 5.04 -3.10
C GLN A 350 12.47 5.10 -4.60
N GLN A 351 13.64 5.62 -4.98
CA GLN A 351 14.10 5.64 -6.37
C GLN A 351 14.70 4.28 -6.78
N GLU A 352 15.43 3.61 -5.87
CA GLU A 352 15.93 2.25 -6.07
C GLU A 352 14.80 1.22 -6.24
N LEU A 353 13.69 1.33 -5.49
CA LEU A 353 12.61 0.33 -5.45
C LEU A 353 11.81 0.18 -6.74
N ASN A 354 11.73 1.23 -7.56
CA ASN A 354 10.94 1.26 -8.79
C ASN A 354 11.66 0.70 -10.03
N GLU A 355 12.92 0.24 -9.92
CA GLU A 355 13.70 -0.29 -11.05
C GLU A 355 14.19 -1.74 -10.86
N HIS A 356 13.48 -2.53 -10.04
CA HIS A 356 13.96 -3.87 -9.74
C HIS A 356 13.51 -4.93 -10.76
N VAL A 357 14.45 -5.35 -11.58
CA VAL A 357 14.34 -6.47 -12.50
C VAL A 357 14.76 -7.75 -11.77
N ARG A 358 13.87 -8.74 -11.67
CA ARG A 358 14.07 -9.90 -10.78
C ARG A 358 14.11 -11.24 -11.51
N THR A 359 15.02 -12.10 -11.08
CA THR A 359 15.06 -13.51 -11.47
C THR A 359 14.81 -14.40 -10.26
N GLU A 360 13.86 -15.32 -10.39
CA GLU A 360 13.52 -16.31 -9.38
C GLU A 360 14.11 -17.67 -9.74
N PHE A 361 15.02 -18.16 -8.91
CA PHE A 361 15.65 -19.47 -9.06
C PHE A 361 15.02 -20.46 -8.10
N PHE A 362 14.81 -21.69 -8.57
CA PHE A 362 14.11 -22.73 -7.82
C PHE A 362 12.69 -22.24 -7.46
N SER A 363 11.98 -21.72 -8.45
CA SER A 363 10.74 -20.97 -8.24
C SER A 363 9.63 -21.82 -7.63
N GLY A 364 9.67 -23.14 -7.80
CA GLY A 364 8.65 -24.04 -7.30
C GLY A 364 7.26 -23.62 -7.75
N VAL A 365 6.34 -23.48 -6.79
CA VAL A 365 4.98 -23.00 -7.05
C VAL A 365 4.84 -21.46 -6.99
N GLY A 366 5.96 -20.75 -6.95
CA GLY A 366 6.04 -19.27 -6.94
C GLY A 366 5.87 -18.64 -5.56
N GLY A 367 6.35 -19.32 -4.51
CA GLY A 367 6.29 -18.80 -3.15
C GLY A 367 7.04 -17.47 -2.99
N LEU A 368 8.23 -17.34 -3.59
CA LEU A 368 9.01 -16.09 -3.53
C LEU A 368 8.34 -15.01 -4.38
N HIS A 369 7.74 -15.36 -5.53
CA HIS A 369 6.94 -14.41 -6.32
C HIS A 369 5.74 -13.86 -5.54
N TYR A 370 4.95 -14.71 -4.87
CA TYR A 370 3.85 -14.24 -4.03
C TYR A 370 4.34 -13.35 -2.88
N ALA A 371 5.44 -13.73 -2.24
CA ALA A 371 6.02 -12.96 -1.15
C ALA A 371 6.53 -11.59 -1.64
N LEU A 372 7.15 -11.57 -2.82
CA LEU A 372 7.54 -10.36 -3.51
C LEU A 372 6.32 -9.48 -3.77
N ASN A 373 5.27 -9.99 -4.41
CA ASN A 373 4.05 -9.23 -4.69
C ASN A 373 3.45 -8.63 -3.40
N LEU A 374 3.51 -9.37 -2.29
CA LEU A 374 3.07 -8.89 -0.99
C LEU A 374 3.99 -7.80 -0.42
N ALA A 375 5.31 -7.96 -0.57
CA ALA A 375 6.32 -7.00 -0.12
C ALA A 375 6.28 -5.69 -0.91
N THR A 376 6.02 -5.78 -2.21
CA THR A 376 6.09 -4.66 -3.14
C THR A 376 4.73 -4.11 -3.53
N LYS A 377 3.64 -4.49 -2.84
CA LYS A 377 2.25 -4.11 -3.15
C LYS A 377 2.00 -2.60 -3.32
N ASN A 378 2.85 -1.74 -2.76
CA ASN A 378 2.73 -0.28 -2.87
C ASN A 378 3.63 0.33 -3.98
N TYR A 379 4.40 -0.49 -4.70
CA TYR A 379 5.36 -0.08 -5.72
C TYR A 379 4.87 -0.52 -7.11
N SER A 380 5.08 0.34 -8.12
CA SER A 380 4.38 0.22 -9.40
C SER A 380 5.05 -0.73 -10.41
N SER A 381 6.19 -1.34 -10.08
CA SER A 381 7.08 -1.99 -11.08
C SER A 381 7.90 -3.18 -10.57
N SER A 382 7.38 -3.97 -9.63
CA SER A 382 8.05 -5.22 -9.26
C SER A 382 7.63 -6.39 -10.15
N GLN A 383 8.46 -6.75 -11.13
CA GLN A 383 8.20 -7.88 -12.02
C GLN A 383 9.29 -8.94 -11.88
N VAL A 384 8.89 -10.20 -11.67
CA VAL A 384 9.74 -11.37 -11.93
C VAL A 384 9.76 -11.58 -13.44
N ILE A 385 10.90 -11.30 -14.06
CA ILE A 385 11.06 -11.36 -15.52
C ILE A 385 11.53 -12.74 -16.01
N ALA A 386 12.13 -13.52 -15.12
CA ALA A 386 12.56 -14.88 -15.38
C ALA A 386 12.37 -15.73 -14.12
N SER A 387 11.92 -16.97 -14.31
CA SER A 387 11.83 -17.96 -13.26
C SER A 387 12.43 -19.28 -13.75
N TYR A 388 13.03 -20.07 -12.85
CA TYR A 388 13.69 -21.33 -13.17
C TYR A 388 13.25 -22.43 -12.21
N ASP A 389 12.75 -23.54 -12.76
CA ASP A 389 12.55 -24.78 -12.00
C ASP A 389 12.47 -25.98 -12.97
N ILE A 390 13.02 -27.12 -12.55
CA ILE A 390 13.02 -28.37 -13.34
C ILE A 390 11.76 -29.20 -13.09
N ASN A 391 11.03 -28.96 -12.00
CA ASN A 391 9.86 -29.72 -11.62
C ASN A 391 8.65 -29.30 -12.45
N GLN A 392 8.23 -30.16 -13.37
CA GLN A 392 7.11 -29.88 -14.25
C GLN A 392 5.77 -29.64 -13.53
N TRP A 393 5.51 -30.30 -12.40
CA TRP A 393 4.27 -30.08 -11.63
C TRP A 393 4.30 -28.71 -10.94
N ALA A 394 5.47 -28.29 -10.46
CA ALA A 394 5.67 -26.96 -9.90
C ALA A 394 5.50 -25.90 -11.00
N ASN A 395 6.08 -26.11 -12.17
CA ASN A 395 5.96 -25.22 -13.33
C ASN A 395 4.52 -25.08 -13.82
N GLN A 396 3.75 -26.17 -13.86
CA GLN A 396 2.32 -26.11 -14.20
C GLN A 396 1.53 -25.24 -13.20
N CYS A 397 1.85 -25.37 -11.90
CA CYS A 397 1.25 -24.53 -10.87
C CYS A 397 1.69 -23.08 -11.00
N TYR A 398 2.97 -22.81 -11.22
CA TYR A 398 3.48 -21.46 -11.44
C TYR A 398 2.83 -20.79 -12.67
N GLU A 399 2.79 -21.48 -13.81
CA GLU A 399 2.24 -20.97 -15.07
C GLU A 399 0.74 -20.65 -14.93
N LEU A 400 -0.04 -21.52 -14.29
CA LEU A 400 -1.45 -21.28 -13.99
C LEU A 400 -1.66 -19.98 -13.19
N ASN A 401 -0.81 -19.75 -12.20
CA ASN A 401 -0.97 -18.67 -11.24
C ASN A 401 -0.40 -17.33 -11.69
N PHE A 402 0.62 -17.32 -12.55
CA PHE A 402 1.33 -16.09 -12.95
C PHE A 402 1.24 -15.79 -14.44
N ASN A 403 0.62 -16.66 -15.24
CA ASN A 403 0.60 -16.57 -16.71
C ASN A 403 2.00 -16.38 -17.30
N SER A 404 2.99 -17.02 -16.68
CA SER A 404 4.41 -16.94 -17.01
C SER A 404 5.03 -18.30 -16.84
N LYS A 405 5.78 -18.76 -17.84
CA LYS A 405 6.32 -20.11 -17.88
C LYS A 405 7.77 -20.12 -17.35
N PRO A 406 8.06 -20.89 -16.29
CA PRO A 406 9.44 -21.05 -15.85
C PRO A 406 10.32 -21.72 -16.91
N ILE A 407 11.59 -21.34 -16.93
CA ILE A 407 12.63 -21.93 -17.75
C ILE A 407 12.91 -23.33 -17.21
N ILE A 408 12.55 -24.34 -18.01
CA ILE A 408 12.64 -25.76 -17.64
C ILE A 408 14.03 -26.30 -18.01
N SER A 409 15.06 -25.80 -17.32
CA SER A 409 16.43 -26.24 -17.49
C SER A 409 17.15 -26.22 -16.16
N GLY A 410 18.03 -27.19 -15.94
CA GLY A 410 18.89 -27.21 -14.75
C GLY A 410 19.67 -25.91 -14.65
N ILE A 411 19.71 -25.33 -13.45
CA ILE A 411 20.37 -24.05 -13.20
C ILE A 411 21.88 -24.20 -13.42
N GLU A 412 22.43 -25.36 -13.09
CA GLU A 412 23.82 -25.78 -13.33
C GLU A 412 24.24 -25.81 -14.81
N TYR A 413 23.28 -25.75 -15.74
CA TYR A 413 23.56 -25.70 -17.19
C TYR A 413 23.43 -24.29 -17.78
N GLN A 414 23.04 -23.29 -16.98
CA GLN A 414 22.89 -21.93 -17.48
C GLN A 414 24.23 -21.26 -17.69
N THR A 415 24.47 -20.76 -18.89
CA THR A 415 25.66 -19.95 -19.18
C THR A 415 25.56 -18.56 -18.54
N ILE A 416 26.70 -17.90 -18.33
CA ILE A 416 26.78 -16.51 -17.86
C ILE A 416 25.89 -15.60 -18.74
N ALA A 417 26.01 -15.71 -20.06
CA ALA A 417 25.23 -14.90 -21.00
C ALA A 417 23.71 -15.09 -20.86
N GLN A 418 23.25 -16.31 -20.55
CA GLN A 418 21.83 -16.59 -20.32
C GLN A 418 21.32 -15.98 -19.01
N LEU A 419 22.15 -15.99 -17.96
CA LEU A 419 21.82 -15.37 -16.67
C LEU A 419 21.83 -13.84 -16.78
N GLU A 420 22.76 -13.26 -17.54
CA GLU A 420 22.88 -11.82 -17.78
C GLU A 420 21.83 -11.26 -18.72
N LYS A 421 21.26 -12.09 -19.62
CA LYS A 421 20.25 -11.68 -20.62
C LYS A 421 19.12 -10.82 -20.04
N PHE A 422 18.77 -11.10 -18.80
CA PHE A 422 17.65 -10.53 -18.09
C PHE A 422 18.01 -9.24 -17.34
N GLU A 423 19.30 -8.91 -17.21
CA GLU A 423 19.80 -7.75 -16.47
C GLU A 423 19.21 -7.60 -15.06
N ALA A 424 18.88 -8.73 -14.42
CA ALA A 424 18.22 -8.74 -13.14
C ALA A 424 19.13 -8.15 -12.05
N ASN A 425 18.66 -7.11 -11.38
CA ASN A 425 19.33 -6.52 -10.23
C ASN A 425 18.94 -7.18 -8.90
N CYS A 426 18.05 -8.18 -8.92
CA CYS A 426 17.68 -8.93 -7.73
C CYS A 426 17.50 -10.42 -8.04
N TRP A 427 18.18 -11.29 -7.27
CA TRP A 427 18.04 -12.74 -7.35
C TRP A 427 17.28 -13.27 -6.13
N LEU A 428 16.24 -14.06 -6.38
CA LEU A 428 15.43 -14.72 -5.37
C LEU A 428 15.69 -16.24 -5.45
N LEU A 429 16.10 -16.87 -4.34
CA LEU A 429 16.60 -18.25 -4.33
C LEU A 429 15.86 -19.09 -3.27
N SER A 430 15.33 -20.25 -3.66
CA SER A 430 14.81 -21.27 -2.73
C SER A 430 15.34 -22.67 -3.07
N PRO A 431 16.67 -22.90 -3.00
CA PRO A 431 17.32 -24.12 -3.47
C PRO A 431 16.85 -25.39 -2.72
N PRO A 432 16.99 -26.58 -3.34
CA PRO A 432 16.61 -27.85 -2.71
C PRO A 432 17.29 -28.05 -1.35
N CYS A 433 16.49 -28.34 -0.33
CA CYS A 433 16.94 -28.42 1.05
C CYS A 433 17.46 -29.80 1.49
N GLN A 434 17.20 -30.84 0.68
CA GLN A 434 17.48 -32.24 1.01
C GLN A 434 18.93 -32.55 1.41
N PRO A 435 19.97 -31.95 0.78
CA PRO A 435 21.37 -32.17 1.17
C PRO A 435 21.70 -31.72 2.61
N PHE A 436 20.89 -30.82 3.19
CA PHE A 436 21.17 -30.12 4.45
C PHE A 436 20.28 -30.56 5.61
N THR A 437 19.37 -31.51 5.38
CA THR A 437 18.48 -32.05 6.43
C THR A 437 19.23 -33.03 7.35
N THR A 438 18.79 -33.15 8.61
CA THR A 438 19.37 -34.05 9.62
C THR A 438 19.37 -35.54 9.21
N ASN A 439 18.42 -35.94 8.37
CA ASN A 439 18.28 -37.29 7.79
C ASN A 439 18.82 -37.41 6.36
N GLY A 440 19.41 -36.34 5.80
CA GLY A 440 20.00 -36.32 4.47
C GLY A 440 21.37 -37.00 4.41
N SER A 441 21.89 -37.19 3.19
CA SER A 441 23.19 -37.82 2.93
C SER A 441 24.39 -37.07 3.55
N ARG A 442 24.19 -35.85 4.07
CA ARG A 442 25.21 -34.90 4.57
C ARG A 442 26.36 -34.67 3.58
N LYS A 443 26.13 -34.93 2.29
CA LYS A 443 27.12 -34.72 1.24
C LYS A 443 27.28 -33.24 0.85
N ASP A 444 26.42 -32.35 1.35
CA ASP A 444 26.54 -30.90 1.20
C ASP A 444 26.71 -30.52 -0.29
N HIS A 445 27.80 -29.84 -0.66
CA HIS A 445 28.12 -29.46 -2.05
C HIS A 445 28.44 -30.64 -2.99
N LEU A 446 28.67 -31.85 -2.45
CA LEU A 446 28.89 -33.08 -3.23
C LEU A 446 27.58 -33.77 -3.63
N ASP A 447 26.42 -33.26 -3.18
CA ASP A 447 25.12 -33.74 -3.61
C ASP A 447 24.72 -33.11 -4.96
N GLU A 448 24.29 -33.92 -5.92
CA GLU A 448 23.82 -33.49 -7.24
C GLU A 448 22.78 -32.36 -7.14
N ARG A 449 21.93 -32.38 -6.10
CA ARG A 449 20.85 -31.40 -5.91
C ARG A 449 21.35 -30.03 -5.47
N SER A 450 22.60 -29.91 -5.05
CA SER A 450 23.25 -28.66 -4.65
C SER A 450 23.98 -27.95 -5.80
N LYS A 451 24.18 -28.63 -6.94
CA LYS A 451 24.94 -28.12 -8.09
C LYS A 451 24.40 -26.81 -8.65
N GLY A 452 23.07 -26.66 -8.72
CA GLY A 452 22.45 -25.42 -9.18
C GLY A 452 22.82 -24.22 -8.32
N LEU A 453 22.80 -24.36 -6.98
CA LEU A 453 23.19 -23.27 -6.07
C LEU A 453 24.70 -22.99 -6.15
N LEU A 454 25.51 -24.05 -6.20
CA LEU A 454 26.96 -23.93 -6.35
C LEU A 454 27.32 -23.15 -7.62
N HIS A 455 26.67 -23.50 -8.73
CA HIS A 455 26.84 -22.85 -10.02
C HIS A 455 26.48 -21.37 -9.98
N LEU A 456 25.37 -21.01 -9.33
CA LEU A 456 25.01 -19.59 -9.14
C LEU A 456 26.05 -18.85 -8.30
N ILE A 457 26.57 -19.46 -7.22
CA ILE A 457 27.62 -18.86 -6.39
C ILE A 457 28.90 -18.64 -7.19
N ASP A 458 29.31 -19.59 -8.03
CA ASP A 458 30.51 -19.43 -8.86
C ASP A 458 30.29 -18.44 -10.00
N THR A 459 29.08 -18.40 -10.57
CA THR A 459 28.73 -17.45 -11.63
C THR A 459 28.64 -16.01 -11.11
N LEU A 460 28.21 -15.78 -9.86
CA LEU A 460 28.19 -14.44 -9.25
C LEU A 460 29.57 -13.74 -9.28
N LYS A 461 30.65 -14.51 -9.26
CA LYS A 461 32.03 -14.00 -9.33
C LYS A 461 32.43 -13.55 -10.75
N LEU A 462 31.66 -13.94 -11.76
CA LEU A 462 32.03 -13.83 -13.19
C LEU A 462 31.08 -12.93 -13.99
N ILE A 463 29.85 -12.71 -13.52
CA ILE A 463 28.90 -11.82 -14.19
C ILE A 463 29.39 -10.36 -14.16
N LYS A 464 29.18 -9.64 -15.26
CA LYS A 464 29.60 -8.25 -15.45
C LYS A 464 28.82 -7.28 -14.58
N LYS A 465 27.51 -7.52 -14.42
CA LYS A 465 26.61 -6.69 -13.62
C LYS A 465 26.09 -7.53 -12.45
N THR A 466 26.77 -7.41 -11.31
CA THR A 466 26.40 -8.08 -10.07
C THR A 466 25.03 -7.58 -9.58
N PRO A 467 24.09 -8.47 -9.18
CA PRO A 467 22.76 -8.05 -8.75
C PRO A 467 22.83 -7.26 -7.44
N SER A 468 22.18 -6.11 -7.36
CA SER A 468 22.18 -5.30 -6.15
C SER A 468 21.61 -6.02 -4.91
N TYR A 469 20.71 -6.99 -5.11
CA TYR A 469 19.99 -7.68 -4.05
C TYR A 469 19.99 -9.20 -4.24
N ILE A 470 20.19 -9.94 -3.16
CA ILE A 470 20.07 -11.40 -3.14
C ILE A 470 19.25 -11.82 -1.92
N PHE A 471 18.21 -12.62 -2.16
CA PHE A 471 17.41 -13.25 -1.12
C PHE A 471 17.52 -14.77 -1.23
N LEU A 472 17.74 -15.45 -0.12
CA LEU A 472 17.74 -16.91 -0.06
C LEU A 472 16.91 -17.44 1.10
N GLU A 473 16.08 -18.45 0.84
CA GLU A 473 15.42 -19.28 1.84
C GLU A 473 16.03 -20.69 1.84
N ASN A 474 16.18 -21.28 3.02
CA ASN A 474 16.57 -22.69 3.16
C ASN A 474 16.10 -23.28 4.50
N VAL A 475 16.40 -24.56 4.73
CA VAL A 475 16.09 -25.27 5.97
C VAL A 475 17.06 -24.94 7.11
N PRO A 476 16.63 -25.12 8.38
CA PRO A 476 17.55 -25.14 9.50
C PRO A 476 18.66 -26.19 9.31
N ASN A 477 19.85 -25.88 9.81
CA ASN A 477 21.15 -26.52 9.57
C ASN A 477 21.86 -26.11 8.26
N PHE A 478 21.21 -25.39 7.34
CA PHE A 478 21.93 -24.79 6.23
C PHE A 478 22.98 -23.78 6.73
N GLU A 479 22.72 -23.09 7.84
CA GLU A 479 23.66 -22.17 8.49
C GLU A 479 24.99 -22.83 8.94
N LYS A 480 25.03 -24.16 9.01
CA LYS A 480 26.20 -24.96 9.40
C LYS A 480 26.89 -25.61 8.20
N SER A 481 26.36 -25.43 6.99
CA SER A 481 26.85 -26.08 5.78
C SER A 481 28.08 -25.37 5.18
N THR A 482 28.92 -26.14 4.50
CA THR A 482 30.01 -25.63 3.65
C THR A 482 29.46 -24.77 2.52
N MET A 483 28.28 -25.12 1.97
CA MET A 483 27.61 -24.32 0.95
C MET A 483 27.27 -22.92 1.44
N ARG A 484 26.74 -22.79 2.66
CA ARG A 484 26.51 -21.48 3.29
C ARG A 484 27.80 -20.69 3.44
N ASN A 485 28.88 -21.30 3.92
CA ASN A 485 30.16 -20.61 4.07
C ASN A 485 30.65 -20.06 2.72
N LYS A 486 30.61 -20.89 1.67
CA LYS A 486 30.99 -20.48 0.31
C LYS A 486 30.11 -19.34 -0.22
N LEU A 487 28.81 -19.36 0.03
CA LEU A 487 27.89 -18.29 -0.32
C LEU A 487 28.25 -16.99 0.41
N ILE A 488 28.34 -17.02 1.74
CA ILE A 488 28.59 -15.82 2.55
C ILE A 488 29.96 -15.23 2.23
N GLU A 489 31.00 -16.05 2.11
CA GLU A 489 32.35 -15.61 1.69
C GLU A 489 32.32 -14.95 0.31
N THR A 490 31.59 -15.52 -0.66
CA THR A 490 31.45 -14.94 -1.99
C THR A 490 30.74 -13.58 -1.94
N LEU A 491 29.64 -13.46 -1.18
CA LEU A 491 28.91 -12.21 -1.01
C LEU A 491 29.76 -11.13 -0.34
N ILE A 492 30.49 -11.47 0.73
CA ILE A 492 31.39 -10.53 1.41
C ILE A 492 32.50 -10.06 0.46
N ASN A 493 33.11 -10.97 -0.31
CA ASN A 493 34.15 -10.64 -1.29
C ASN A 493 33.63 -9.76 -2.44
N LEU A 494 32.35 -9.88 -2.78
CA LEU A 494 31.65 -9.02 -3.75
C LEU A 494 31.07 -7.75 -3.12
N ASN A 495 31.47 -7.40 -1.89
CA ASN A 495 31.08 -6.19 -1.18
C ASN A 495 29.57 -6.08 -0.86
N TYR A 496 28.92 -7.20 -0.58
CA TYR A 496 27.59 -7.20 0.03
C TYR A 496 27.67 -6.98 1.54
N GLU A 497 26.67 -6.30 2.09
CA GLU A 497 26.24 -6.45 3.47
C GLU A 497 25.18 -7.57 3.54
N VAL A 498 25.29 -8.42 4.55
CA VAL A 498 24.54 -9.67 4.66
C VAL A 498 23.89 -9.76 6.02
N ASN A 499 22.59 -10.05 6.02
CA ASN A 499 21.83 -10.39 7.22
C ASN A 499 21.27 -11.82 7.10
N GLU A 500 21.48 -12.61 8.14
CA GLU A 500 21.05 -13.99 8.23
C GLU A 500 20.01 -14.14 9.35
N PHE A 501 19.01 -15.01 9.12
CA PHE A 501 17.90 -15.21 10.06
C PHE A 501 17.52 -16.67 10.20
N LEU A 502 17.14 -17.05 11.42
CA LEU A 502 16.39 -18.27 11.68
C LEU A 502 15.01 -17.91 12.24
N MET A 503 13.94 -18.21 11.51
CA MET A 503 12.60 -17.70 11.83
C MET A 503 11.49 -18.72 11.55
N SER A 504 10.45 -18.66 12.37
CA SER A 504 9.22 -19.46 12.23
C SER A 504 8.02 -18.54 12.02
N PRO A 505 7.00 -18.89 11.20
CA PRO A 505 5.79 -18.09 11.00
C PRO A 505 5.06 -17.69 12.29
N LEU A 506 5.28 -18.42 13.40
CA LEU A 506 4.76 -18.10 14.72
C LEU A 506 5.05 -16.65 15.14
N VAL A 507 6.19 -16.07 14.74
CA VAL A 507 6.53 -14.68 15.11
C VAL A 507 5.56 -13.66 14.50
N PHE A 508 4.91 -14.00 13.39
CA PHE A 508 3.89 -13.19 12.73
C PHE A 508 2.46 -13.62 13.07
N GLY A 509 2.27 -14.41 14.13
CA GLY A 509 0.96 -14.85 14.59
C GLY A 509 0.28 -15.90 13.70
N ILE A 510 1.05 -16.59 12.85
CA ILE A 510 0.56 -17.71 12.05
C ILE A 510 0.81 -19.00 12.86
N PRO A 511 -0.21 -19.82 13.15
CA PRO A 511 -0.09 -20.99 14.03
C PRO A 511 0.60 -22.19 13.35
N ASN A 512 1.70 -21.96 12.63
CA ASN A 512 2.48 -22.96 11.92
C ASN A 512 3.96 -22.83 12.27
N ASP A 513 4.48 -23.76 13.05
CA ASP A 513 5.88 -23.83 13.44
C ASP A 513 6.74 -24.46 12.35
N ARG A 514 7.14 -23.61 11.41
CA ARG A 514 7.96 -23.94 10.24
C ARG A 514 9.24 -23.12 10.26
N LYS A 515 10.15 -23.42 11.19
CA LYS A 515 11.46 -22.74 11.29
C LYS A 515 12.25 -22.90 9.98
N ARG A 516 12.80 -21.81 9.46
CA ARG A 516 13.60 -21.72 8.22
C ARG A 516 14.75 -20.74 8.39
N TYR A 517 15.77 -20.96 7.57
CA TYR A 517 16.95 -20.12 7.45
C TYR A 517 16.79 -19.15 6.28
N TYR A 518 17.20 -17.91 6.46
CA TYR A 518 17.08 -16.87 5.44
C TYR A 518 18.36 -16.05 5.33
N VAL A 519 18.65 -15.57 4.12
CA VAL A 519 19.70 -14.58 3.83
C VAL A 519 19.07 -13.41 3.10
N CYS A 520 19.31 -12.20 3.59
CA CYS A 520 19.09 -10.95 2.88
C CYS A 520 20.45 -10.30 2.65
N ALA A 521 20.88 -10.21 1.39
CA ALA A 521 22.15 -9.60 1.03
C ALA A 521 21.92 -8.42 0.07
N LYS A 522 22.62 -7.33 0.32
CA LYS A 522 22.52 -6.08 -0.43
C LYS A 522 23.92 -5.51 -0.67
N LEU A 523 24.23 -5.04 -1.88
CA LEU A 523 25.53 -4.37 -2.13
C LEU A 523 25.68 -3.16 -1.20
N LYS A 524 26.84 -2.97 -0.56
CA LYS A 524 27.04 -1.94 0.48
C LYS A 524 26.77 -0.50 0.04
N ASP A 525 26.86 -0.22 -1.26
CA ASP A 525 26.49 1.07 -1.83
C ASP A 525 25.01 1.40 -1.62
N PHE A 526 24.21 0.36 -1.34
CA PHE A 526 22.82 0.44 -0.97
C PHE A 526 22.70 0.10 0.53
N LYS A 527 22.32 1.06 1.37
CA LYS A 527 22.31 0.88 2.83
C LYS A 527 21.10 0.08 3.31
N PHE A 528 21.30 -0.76 4.34
CA PHE A 528 20.20 -1.32 5.13
C PHE A 528 19.56 -0.21 5.98
N HIS A 529 18.23 -0.17 6.02
CA HIS A 529 17.50 0.70 6.93
C HIS A 529 17.07 -0.12 8.13
N PRO A 530 17.58 0.17 9.34
CA PRO A 530 17.14 -0.55 10.53
C PRO A 530 15.72 -0.08 10.88
N GLN A 531 14.70 -0.70 10.28
CA GLN A 531 13.42 -0.83 10.96
C GLN A 531 13.54 -2.02 11.90
N PHE A 532 13.95 -1.70 13.14
CA PHE A 532 14.06 -2.65 14.22
C PHE A 532 12.81 -3.53 14.29
N PHE A 533 13.02 -4.85 14.44
CA PHE A 533 11.94 -5.72 14.88
C PHE A 533 11.39 -5.16 16.21
N GLU A 534 10.07 -5.09 16.36
CA GLU A 534 9.43 -5.02 17.69
C GLU A 534 9.53 -6.37 18.44
N PHE A 535 10.31 -7.32 17.92
CA PHE A 535 10.49 -8.66 18.50
C PHE A 535 11.85 -8.76 19.20
N ASP A 536 11.88 -9.47 20.32
CA ASP A 536 13.11 -9.83 21.02
C ASP A 536 14.01 -10.66 20.09
N TYR A 537 15.16 -10.12 19.72
CA TYR A 537 16.19 -10.81 18.95
C TYR A 537 17.49 -10.92 19.74
N GLU A 538 18.21 -12.01 19.54
CA GLU A 538 19.59 -12.12 20.01
C GLU A 538 20.54 -12.09 18.82
N LYS A 539 21.63 -11.32 18.97
CA LYS A 539 22.76 -11.44 18.07
C LYS A 539 23.44 -12.78 18.33
N ASN A 540 23.45 -13.65 17.33
CA ASN A 540 24.15 -14.92 17.40
C ASN A 540 25.39 -14.82 16.51
N GLU A 541 26.56 -15.02 17.11
CA GLU A 541 27.87 -14.86 16.45
C GLU A 541 28.03 -15.71 15.17
N LYS A 542 27.24 -16.78 15.00
CA LYS A 542 27.30 -17.66 13.82
C LYS A 542 26.30 -17.34 12.71
N ILE A 543 25.17 -16.69 13.04
CA ILE A 543 24.01 -16.54 12.14
C ILE A 543 23.45 -15.12 12.11
N GLY A 544 24.16 -14.13 12.65
CA GLY A 544 23.72 -12.75 12.69
C GLY A 544 22.59 -12.53 13.69
N ILE A 545 21.35 -12.89 13.33
CA ILE A 545 20.13 -12.61 14.08
C ILE A 545 19.30 -13.89 14.27
N GLU A 546 19.12 -14.31 15.53
CA GLU A 546 18.16 -15.37 15.88
C GLU A 546 17.00 -14.76 16.68
N ILE A 547 15.78 -14.83 16.12
CA ILE A 547 14.58 -14.37 16.82
C ILE A 547 14.15 -15.49 17.78
N LYS A 548 14.41 -15.29 19.09
CA LYS A 548 14.32 -16.38 20.07
C LYS A 548 12.91 -16.67 20.57
N LYS A 549 11.97 -15.72 20.55
CA LYS A 549 10.56 -15.95 20.95
C LYS A 549 9.70 -14.71 20.75
N THR A 550 8.45 -14.93 20.35
CA THR A 550 7.28 -14.23 20.89
C THR A 550 6.04 -15.03 20.53
N TYR A 551 5.39 -15.61 21.54
CA TYR A 551 3.98 -15.97 21.41
C TYR A 551 3.25 -14.67 21.09
N ASN A 552 2.88 -14.46 19.84
CA ASN A 552 2.07 -13.34 19.49
C ASN A 552 0.70 -13.57 20.14
N LYS A 553 0.29 -12.74 21.11
CA LYS A 553 -0.99 -12.90 21.83
C LYS A 553 -2.17 -12.94 20.86
N ASP A 554 -2.03 -12.29 19.71
CA ASP A 554 -3.01 -12.24 18.63
C ASP A 554 -2.96 -13.42 17.66
N THR A 555 -2.09 -14.41 17.90
CA THR A 555 -2.03 -15.66 17.12
C THR A 555 -3.42 -16.28 17.02
N LYS A 556 -3.90 -16.40 15.79
CA LYS A 556 -5.19 -17.01 15.51
C LYS A 556 -5.12 -18.51 15.77
N SER A 557 -6.21 -19.09 16.25
CA SER A 557 -6.34 -20.55 16.35
C SER A 557 -6.39 -21.19 14.98
N LEU A 558 -6.05 -22.49 14.90
CA LEU A 558 -6.10 -23.26 13.66
C LEU A 558 -7.48 -23.22 13.00
N SER A 559 -8.56 -23.12 13.78
CA SER A 559 -9.94 -22.96 13.30
C SER A 559 -10.13 -21.81 12.31
N TYR A 560 -9.30 -20.76 12.40
CA TYR A 560 -9.31 -19.65 11.45
C TYR A 560 -8.88 -20.06 10.03
N TYR A 561 -8.08 -21.13 9.92
CA TYR A 561 -7.49 -21.64 8.68
C TYR A 561 -8.22 -22.87 8.13
N LEU A 562 -9.05 -23.54 8.95
CA LEU A 562 -9.75 -24.77 8.55
C LEU A 562 -10.86 -24.51 7.53
N GLU A 563 -11.09 -25.49 6.66
CA GLU A 563 -12.23 -25.51 5.75
C GLU A 563 -13.50 -26.02 6.43
N PRO A 564 -14.68 -25.47 6.08
CA PRO A 564 -15.97 -26.04 6.46
C PRO A 564 -16.27 -27.28 5.60
N LEU A 565 -15.59 -28.39 5.89
CA LEU A 565 -15.70 -29.63 5.11
C LEU A 565 -17.01 -30.38 5.39
N THR A 566 -17.59 -30.98 4.34
CA THR A 566 -18.71 -31.92 4.48
C THR A 566 -18.26 -33.25 5.10
N GLN A 567 -19.21 -34.07 5.57
CA GLN A 567 -18.90 -35.40 6.12
C GLN A 567 -18.18 -36.32 5.12
N GLU A 568 -18.49 -36.21 3.83
CA GLU A 568 -17.81 -36.97 2.78
C GLU A 568 -16.37 -36.50 2.59
N GLN A 569 -16.15 -35.18 2.57
CA GLN A 569 -14.80 -34.61 2.49
C GLN A 569 -13.96 -34.93 3.73
N LEU A 570 -14.56 -34.92 4.92
CA LEU A 570 -13.87 -35.32 6.16
C LEU A 570 -13.39 -36.77 6.08
N LYS A 571 -14.23 -37.69 5.59
CA LYS A 571 -13.85 -39.10 5.36
C LYS A 571 -12.71 -39.22 4.35
N PHE A 572 -12.73 -38.43 3.28
CA PHE A 572 -11.67 -38.45 2.26
C PHE A 572 -10.29 -38.09 2.82
N TYR A 573 -10.22 -37.15 3.77
CA TYR A 573 -8.96 -36.74 4.42
C TYR A 573 -8.63 -37.50 5.70
N GLN A 574 -9.46 -38.47 6.09
CA GLN A 574 -9.29 -39.25 7.32
C GLN A 574 -7.96 -40.00 7.30
N VAL A 575 -7.25 -39.99 8.43
CA VAL A 575 -6.05 -40.81 8.62
C VAL A 575 -6.49 -42.28 8.69
N PRO A 576 -6.00 -43.15 7.79
CA PRO A 576 -6.40 -44.56 7.83
C PRO A 576 -5.96 -45.22 9.14
N ASN A 577 -6.84 -46.03 9.75
CA ASN A 577 -6.52 -46.73 11.02
C ASN A 577 -5.26 -47.59 10.91
N ASP A 578 -5.06 -48.26 9.77
CA ASP A 578 -3.84 -49.01 9.47
C ASP A 578 -2.57 -48.15 9.50
N PHE A 579 -2.67 -46.86 9.20
CA PHE A 579 -1.56 -45.92 9.28
C PHE A 579 -1.20 -45.59 10.74
N ILE A 580 -2.18 -45.68 11.63
CA ILE A 580 -2.05 -45.46 13.08
C ILE A 580 -1.46 -46.71 13.74
N THR A 581 -1.93 -47.90 13.37
CA THR A 581 -1.59 -49.17 14.04
C THR A 581 -0.31 -49.83 13.53
N LYS A 582 0.08 -49.65 12.25
CA LYS A 582 1.21 -50.38 11.62
C LYS A 582 2.62 -49.84 11.97
N ARG A 583 2.76 -48.74 12.71
CA ARG A 583 4.09 -48.18 13.02
C ARG A 583 4.32 -48.09 14.53
N THR A 584 5.34 -48.79 15.02
CA THR A 584 5.96 -48.61 16.35
C THR A 584 6.57 -47.21 16.59
N ASN A 585 6.39 -46.29 15.63
CA ASN A 585 6.87 -44.91 15.61
C ASN A 585 5.78 -43.98 15.06
N PHE A 586 4.53 -44.12 15.52
CA PHE A 586 3.49 -43.13 15.24
C PHE A 586 3.91 -41.78 15.87
N ARG A 587 4.20 -40.77 15.03
CA ARG A 587 4.88 -39.52 15.43
C ARG A 587 4.31 -38.29 14.71
N PHE A 588 2.98 -38.15 14.68
CA PHE A 588 2.34 -36.93 14.18
C PHE A 588 2.18 -35.90 15.31
N ASP A 589 2.27 -34.63 14.93
CA ASP A 589 1.77 -33.55 15.77
C ASP A 589 0.25 -33.53 15.66
N ILE A 590 -0.44 -34.00 16.71
CA ILE A 590 -1.90 -34.01 16.77
C ILE A 590 -2.35 -32.70 17.40
N VAL A 591 -3.14 -31.93 16.64
CA VAL A 591 -3.62 -30.61 17.02
C VAL A 591 -5.14 -30.54 16.91
N LYS A 592 -5.75 -29.67 17.71
CA LYS A 592 -7.17 -29.36 17.72
C LYS A 592 -7.43 -28.01 17.04
N ALA A 593 -8.68 -27.73 16.69
CA ALA A 593 -9.04 -26.50 16.01
C ALA A 593 -8.75 -25.23 16.86
N GLU A 594 -8.84 -25.35 18.19
CA GLU A 594 -8.53 -24.30 19.14
C GLU A 594 -7.02 -24.08 19.37
N ASP A 595 -6.17 -25.02 18.96
CA ASP A 595 -4.73 -24.90 19.14
C ASP A 595 -4.19 -23.71 18.33
N LYS A 596 -3.18 -23.04 18.88
CA LYS A 596 -2.52 -21.86 18.28
C LYS A 596 -1.14 -22.19 17.72
N ARG A 597 -0.87 -23.48 17.49
CA ARG A 597 0.38 -23.99 16.91
C ARG A 597 0.14 -25.39 16.34
N CYS A 598 0.58 -25.61 15.12
CA CYS A 598 0.91 -26.92 14.57
C CYS A 598 2.36 -26.92 14.08
N SER A 599 2.99 -28.08 13.96
CA SER A 599 4.32 -28.23 13.39
C SER A 599 4.39 -29.39 12.41
N THR A 600 5.41 -29.38 11.57
CA THR A 600 5.81 -30.57 10.83
C THR A 600 6.37 -31.69 11.73
N PHE A 601 6.76 -31.38 12.98
CA PHE A 601 7.32 -32.36 13.93
C PHE A 601 6.87 -32.14 15.39
N LYS A 602 6.46 -33.26 16.00
CA LYS A 602 6.22 -33.62 17.43
C LYS A 602 5.57 -32.59 18.37
N LYS A 603 4.52 -33.08 19.04
CA LYS A 603 4.11 -32.71 20.40
C LYS A 603 4.28 -33.96 21.28
N ASP A 604 5.00 -33.84 22.39
CA ASP A 604 5.39 -34.95 23.27
C ASP A 604 4.24 -35.48 24.17
N GLU A 605 3.02 -34.97 24.01
CA GLU A 605 1.94 -35.14 24.99
C GLU A 605 0.98 -36.32 24.75
N VAL A 606 1.03 -36.98 23.58
CA VAL A 606 0.13 -38.11 23.29
C VAL A 606 0.85 -39.43 23.60
N ASN A 607 0.31 -40.21 24.54
CA ASN A 607 0.80 -41.56 24.80
C ASN A 607 0.43 -42.46 23.61
N PHE A 608 1.41 -42.77 22.78
CA PHE A 608 1.26 -43.58 21.58
C PHE A 608 1.27 -45.10 21.84
N GLU A 609 1.37 -45.52 23.10
CA GLU A 609 1.37 -46.95 23.48
C GLU A 609 -0.02 -47.59 23.35
N ASP A 610 -1.10 -46.81 23.48
CA ASP A 610 -2.48 -47.27 23.29
C ASP A 610 -3.11 -46.74 21.99
N THR A 611 -2.84 -47.43 20.88
CA THR A 611 -3.35 -47.08 19.54
C THR A 611 -4.88 -47.09 19.42
N SER A 612 -5.59 -47.80 20.31
CA SER A 612 -7.05 -47.93 20.26
C SER A 612 -7.77 -46.62 20.62
N THR A 613 -7.21 -45.85 21.55
CA THR A 613 -7.71 -44.53 21.93
C THR A 613 -7.56 -43.50 20.81
N ILE A 614 -6.50 -43.63 20.00
CA ILE A 614 -6.17 -42.70 18.90
C ILE A 614 -7.08 -42.93 17.69
N THR A 615 -7.37 -44.19 17.35
CA THR A 615 -8.27 -44.52 16.23
C THR A 615 -9.69 -43.97 16.44
N ASN A 616 -10.11 -43.78 17.69
CA ASN A 616 -11.43 -43.23 18.03
C ASN A 616 -11.50 -41.69 17.89
N LEU A 617 -10.39 -40.99 17.72
CA LEU A 617 -10.35 -39.53 17.61
C LEU A 617 -10.81 -38.98 16.25
N GLY A 618 -10.97 -39.84 15.24
CA GLY A 618 -11.39 -39.40 13.90
C GLY A 618 -10.37 -38.46 13.22
N LEU A 619 -9.07 -38.74 13.40
CA LEU A 619 -7.99 -37.90 12.87
C LEU A 619 -8.10 -37.72 11.35
N ARG A 620 -7.78 -36.53 10.85
CA ARG A 620 -7.62 -36.24 9.43
C ARG A 620 -6.37 -35.43 9.15
N PHE A 621 -5.88 -35.50 7.91
CA PHE A 621 -4.87 -34.56 7.44
C PHE A 621 -5.49 -33.18 7.20
N PHE A 622 -4.67 -32.13 7.31
CA PHE A 622 -5.02 -30.82 6.73
C PHE A 622 -5.14 -30.97 5.22
N THR A 623 -6.13 -30.33 4.61
CA THR A 623 -6.26 -30.32 3.15
C THR A 623 -5.15 -29.50 2.50
N PRO A 624 -4.93 -29.62 1.18
CA PRO A 624 -4.03 -28.71 0.46
C PRO A 624 -4.39 -27.24 0.63
N LEU A 625 -5.68 -26.88 0.67
CA LEU A 625 -6.11 -25.49 0.84
C LEU A 625 -5.81 -24.97 2.24
N GLU A 626 -6.07 -25.78 3.28
CA GLU A 626 -5.72 -25.44 4.66
C GLU A 626 -4.21 -25.22 4.84
N ILE A 627 -3.37 -26.06 4.20
CA ILE A 627 -1.91 -25.88 4.19
C ILE A 627 -1.52 -24.60 3.43
N SER A 628 -2.12 -24.33 2.26
CA SER A 628 -1.90 -23.09 1.52
C SER A 628 -2.17 -21.85 2.38
N ARG A 629 -3.26 -21.86 3.16
CA ARG A 629 -3.59 -20.79 4.12
C ARG A 629 -2.55 -20.67 5.24
N LEU A 630 -2.11 -21.78 5.82
CA LEU A 630 -1.05 -21.80 6.84
C LEU A 630 0.33 -21.37 6.28
N HIS A 631 0.52 -21.48 4.97
CA HIS A 631 1.69 -20.96 4.25
C HIS A 631 1.48 -19.52 3.76
N TYR A 632 0.31 -18.94 4.02
CA TYR A 632 -0.07 -17.57 3.68
C TYR A 632 -0.15 -17.29 2.16
N PHE A 633 -0.45 -18.31 1.35
CA PHE A 633 -0.79 -18.11 -0.06
C PHE A 633 -2.12 -17.36 -0.19
N PRO A 634 -2.27 -16.45 -1.18
CA PRO A 634 -3.53 -15.80 -1.44
C PRO A 634 -4.50 -16.77 -2.09
N VAL A 635 -5.60 -17.09 -1.43
CA VAL A 635 -6.61 -18.03 -1.94
C VAL A 635 -7.96 -17.32 -2.04
N LYS A 636 -8.70 -17.61 -3.11
CA LYS A 636 -9.85 -16.81 -3.56
C LYS A 636 -10.99 -16.76 -2.53
N GLU A 637 -11.23 -17.88 -1.83
CA GLU A 637 -12.28 -18.00 -0.82
C GLU A 637 -12.04 -17.10 0.41
N ASP A 638 -10.82 -16.57 0.57
CA ASP A 638 -10.40 -15.84 1.76
C ASP A 638 -9.92 -14.41 1.49
N GLU A 639 -10.27 -13.84 0.32
CA GLU A 639 -9.94 -12.45 -0.05
C GLU A 639 -10.28 -11.45 1.06
N LYS A 640 -11.33 -11.69 1.86
CA LYS A 640 -11.77 -10.83 2.97
C LYS A 640 -11.23 -11.23 4.36
N LYS A 641 -10.59 -12.41 4.48
CA LYS A 641 -10.10 -12.97 5.77
C LYS A 641 -8.60 -12.76 5.98
N PHE A 642 -7.78 -12.98 4.96
CA PHE A 642 -6.31 -12.89 5.09
C PHE A 642 -5.71 -11.71 4.32
N PHE A 643 -6.46 -11.21 3.35
CA PHE A 643 -6.09 -10.08 2.49
C PHE A 643 -7.13 -8.98 2.70
N VAL A 644 -6.75 -7.73 2.49
CA VAL A 644 -7.63 -6.56 2.74
C VAL A 644 -7.98 -5.87 1.41
N GLU A 645 -7.31 -6.25 0.32
CA GLU A 645 -7.46 -5.69 -1.04
C GLU A 645 -7.20 -6.81 -2.09
N GLU A 646 -7.75 -6.65 -3.30
CA GLU A 646 -7.66 -7.59 -4.44
C GLU A 646 -6.20 -8.00 -4.72
N THR A 647 -5.87 -9.29 -4.56
CA THR A 647 -4.58 -9.83 -5.02
C THR A 647 -4.67 -10.05 -6.53
N LYS A 648 -3.62 -9.67 -7.30
CA LYS A 648 -3.65 -9.82 -8.77
C LYS A 648 -3.84 -11.27 -9.21
N ASN A 649 -3.24 -12.20 -8.47
CA ASN A 649 -3.29 -13.63 -8.72
C ASN A 649 -3.67 -14.36 -7.42
N TYR A 650 -4.57 -15.34 -7.52
CA TYR A 650 -4.87 -16.28 -6.44
C TYR A 650 -4.15 -17.59 -6.70
N PHE A 651 -3.67 -18.22 -5.64
CA PHE A 651 -3.00 -19.49 -5.66
C PHE A 651 -3.98 -20.64 -5.85
N GLU A 652 -3.84 -21.31 -6.99
CA GLU A 652 -4.61 -22.48 -7.37
C GLU A 652 -3.69 -23.61 -7.83
N PHE A 653 -4.20 -24.85 -7.70
CA PHE A 653 -3.54 -26.03 -8.25
C PHE A 653 -4.14 -26.38 -9.60
N PRO A 654 -3.33 -26.82 -10.57
CA PRO A 654 -3.83 -27.43 -11.79
C PRO A 654 -4.75 -28.63 -11.48
N LEU A 655 -5.85 -28.73 -12.21
CA LEU A 655 -6.89 -29.76 -11.99
C LEU A 655 -6.36 -31.20 -12.14
N ASN A 656 -5.31 -31.38 -12.95
CA ASN A 656 -4.69 -32.67 -13.23
C ASN A 656 -3.73 -33.15 -12.12
N LEU A 657 -3.42 -32.35 -11.10
CA LEU A 657 -2.55 -32.78 -10.01
C LEU A 657 -3.28 -33.69 -9.01
N SER A 658 -2.69 -34.85 -8.75
CA SER A 658 -3.11 -35.75 -7.67
C SER A 658 -2.91 -35.11 -6.30
N LEU A 659 -3.66 -35.61 -5.31
CA LEU A 659 -3.56 -35.13 -3.93
C LEU A 659 -2.13 -35.24 -3.38
N LYS A 660 -1.43 -36.35 -3.66
CA LYS A 660 -0.04 -36.57 -3.24
C LYS A 660 0.91 -35.51 -3.81
N GLN A 661 0.73 -35.14 -5.09
CA GLN A 661 1.53 -34.11 -5.74
C GLN A 661 1.30 -32.73 -5.10
N LYS A 662 0.04 -32.37 -4.79
CA LYS A 662 -0.29 -31.11 -4.10
C LYS A 662 0.42 -31.00 -2.75
N TYR A 663 0.37 -32.06 -1.93
CA TYR A 663 1.10 -32.09 -0.65
C TYR A 663 2.62 -31.99 -0.82
N GLN A 664 3.18 -32.66 -1.82
CA GLN A 664 4.62 -32.60 -2.08
C GLN A 664 5.07 -31.19 -2.48
N LEU A 665 4.30 -30.52 -3.35
CA LEU A 665 4.58 -29.14 -3.77
C LEU A 665 4.49 -28.17 -2.59
N LEU A 666 3.42 -28.26 -1.77
CA LEU A 666 3.28 -27.41 -0.58
C LEU A 666 4.35 -27.69 0.47
N GLY A 667 4.69 -28.96 0.70
CA GLY A 667 5.73 -29.37 1.64
C GLY A 667 7.10 -28.78 1.31
N ASN A 668 7.39 -28.61 0.02
CA ASN A 668 8.62 -27.98 -0.48
C ASN A 668 8.52 -26.45 -0.60
N SER A 669 7.34 -25.87 -0.41
CA SER A 669 7.13 -24.42 -0.53
C SER A 669 7.47 -23.67 0.76
N LEU A 670 7.44 -22.35 0.72
CA LEU A 670 7.80 -21.47 1.84
C LEU A 670 6.56 -20.86 2.52
N ASN A 671 6.76 -20.09 3.59
CA ASN A 671 5.73 -19.23 4.14
C ASN A 671 5.83 -17.82 3.54
N VAL A 672 4.80 -17.44 2.77
CA VAL A 672 4.77 -16.20 1.97
C VAL A 672 4.89 -14.96 2.86
N LYS A 673 4.24 -14.96 4.03
CA LYS A 673 4.24 -13.82 4.96
C LYS A 673 5.62 -13.57 5.57
N VAL A 674 6.30 -14.62 6.04
CA VAL A 674 7.65 -14.49 6.62
C VAL A 674 8.60 -13.89 5.60
N VAL A 675 8.60 -14.42 4.37
CA VAL A 675 9.47 -13.92 3.30
C VAL A 675 9.15 -12.48 2.95
N ALA A 676 7.86 -12.13 2.81
CA ALA A 676 7.46 -10.76 2.49
C ALA A 676 7.92 -9.76 3.55
N GLU A 677 7.78 -10.09 4.84
CA GLU A 677 8.24 -9.22 5.94
C GLU A 677 9.76 -9.06 5.94
N LEU A 678 10.53 -10.11 5.65
CA LEU A 678 11.98 -10.02 5.52
C LEU A 678 12.38 -9.16 4.32
N MET A 679 11.70 -9.33 3.18
CA MET A 679 11.93 -8.50 2.00
C MET A 679 11.64 -7.03 2.30
N ILE A 680 10.51 -6.70 2.92
CA ILE A 680 10.12 -5.32 3.28
C ILE A 680 11.13 -4.65 4.21
N ARG A 681 11.64 -5.40 5.20
CA ARG A 681 12.41 -4.82 6.31
C ARG A 681 13.91 -4.83 6.09
N PHE A 682 14.42 -5.80 5.33
CA PHE A 682 15.85 -6.05 5.20
C PHE A 682 16.35 -6.00 3.77
N LEU A 683 15.53 -6.33 2.78
CA LEU A 683 15.99 -6.33 1.40
C LEU A 683 15.70 -5.00 0.70
N PHE A 684 14.48 -4.49 0.85
CA PHE A 684 13.92 -3.36 0.13
C PHE A 684 13.89 -2.06 0.94
#